data_AF-A0AAE2URV8-F1
#
_entry.id   AF-A0AAE2URV8-F1
#
_cell.length_a   1.000
_cell.length_b   1.000
_cell.length_c   1.000
_cell.angle_alpha   90.00
_cell.angle_beta   90.00
_cell.angle_gamma   90.00
#
_symmetry.space_group_name_H-M   'P 1'
#
loop_
_entity.id
_entity.type
_entity.pdbx_description
1 polymer ?
#
loop_
_entity_poly.entity_id
_entity_poly.type
_entity_poly.pdbx_seq_one_letter_code
_entity_poly.pdbx_strand_id
1 'polypeptide(L)'
;MIFANCLFNRLVLPMVLLVLLSLSARAMDVDEARHLLQRLTFGASPAEVTTLVKLTREEAVDRFLDSLAHPELPEPPPFVSRPRPDYWASGWENRDMILQHVAERDQMQAVWISHMIATDTPVAERLALFWHGHFVSRFDPGRVSAPLFDQIALFRREGGGNFRVLLRDVLRDPMMLTSLDNVWNTSSRPNENLARELMELFTLGIGHYDQRDVREVSRVLAGHGVDFEGGWRYRFAVDQADTGEKIVLGQPIAAGSQDQIDRLTDILLAQPQTAEFIAGKFYAAFVSIRPNPEATNRLAGVLRDHDYELRPFLRALLLSPEFWSPANRGDLVKSPIDLVVGFCRSFGLTPPDAMILVTYLDKLGQTPFMAPSVAGWREGTSWLNMKTLVLRRLVVSRLWDAMRVADRTPKPGDLAIRFSSEFIMVPTVFTVRVNGAEVATVRQTIGLDLQKQRTQGDNGGLKPMWETAIIPAENLPAEIRSVEITHVSNDPDSRLFVNWVEVAGRRYPPQLSRWSPSDAPCAGAPRGMFYCNVGLVFDIAPFDTQQATIDDLRADHNSHIEYTTARLQSKDVFDARAPLEQAFEVMMARVGGGSISRENLAGQWLLARPVLSARAEKPALVPSVAQPVVQPIAMTMQPVGKTGDAERSSALIDLIRSMTTDPQYNLK
;
A
#
# COMPACT_ATOMS: atom_id res chain seq x y z
N MET A 1 -49.35 -45.59 10.02
CA MET A 1 -49.05 -44.34 9.29
C MET A 1 -49.08 -43.10 10.20
N ILE A 2 -50.13 -42.84 10.96
CA ILE A 2 -50.26 -41.63 11.81
C ILE A 2 -49.19 -41.56 12.92
N PHE A 3 -48.84 -42.69 13.55
CA PHE A 3 -47.79 -42.77 14.57
C PHE A 3 -46.37 -42.48 14.03
N ALA A 4 -46.06 -42.91 12.81
CA ALA A 4 -44.76 -42.68 12.18
C ALA A 4 -44.56 -41.20 11.79
N ASN A 5 -45.62 -40.55 11.29
CA ASN A 5 -45.60 -39.10 11.00
C ASN A 5 -45.49 -38.25 12.29
N CYS A 6 -46.12 -38.67 13.39
CA CYS A 6 -45.97 -37.97 14.67
C CYS A 6 -44.56 -38.11 15.25
N LEU A 7 -43.94 -39.31 15.17
CA LEU A 7 -42.58 -39.54 15.67
C LEU A 7 -41.54 -38.77 14.81
N PHE A 8 -41.74 -38.74 13.49
CA PHE A 8 -40.86 -38.01 12.58
C PHE A 8 -40.94 -36.49 12.80
N ASN A 9 -42.15 -35.91 12.92
CA ASN A 9 -42.30 -34.46 13.10
C ASN A 9 -42.01 -33.95 14.53
N ARG A 10 -42.15 -34.77 15.58
CA ARG A 10 -41.95 -34.33 16.98
C ARG A 10 -40.60 -34.70 17.59
N LEU A 11 -39.89 -35.67 17.03
CA LEU A 11 -38.59 -36.12 17.56
C LEU A 11 -37.49 -36.05 16.50
N VAL A 12 -37.70 -36.62 15.31
CA VAL A 12 -36.64 -36.72 14.29
C VAL A 12 -36.38 -35.38 13.62
N LEU A 13 -37.40 -34.66 13.19
CA LEU A 13 -37.29 -33.35 12.55
C LEU A 13 -36.66 -32.30 13.48
N PRO A 14 -37.08 -32.12 14.74
CA PRO A 14 -36.41 -31.20 15.65
C PRO A 14 -34.99 -31.66 16.01
N MET A 15 -34.69 -32.95 16.06
CA MET A 15 -33.33 -33.46 16.32
C MET A 15 -32.42 -33.29 15.10
N VAL A 16 -32.92 -33.46 13.87
CA VAL A 16 -32.22 -33.15 12.62
C VAL A 16 -32.03 -31.64 12.47
N LEU A 17 -33.04 -30.83 12.82
CA LEU A 17 -32.87 -29.37 12.90
C LEU A 17 -31.86 -28.98 13.99
N LEU A 18 -31.86 -29.62 15.16
CA LEU A 18 -30.88 -29.36 16.22
C LEU A 18 -29.46 -29.72 15.76
N VAL A 19 -29.30 -30.85 15.07
CA VAL A 19 -28.01 -31.31 14.51
C VAL A 19 -27.55 -30.35 13.40
N LEU A 20 -28.44 -29.94 12.50
CA LEU A 20 -28.16 -28.96 11.45
C LEU A 20 -27.87 -27.55 12.02
N LEU A 21 -28.58 -27.12 13.06
CA LEU A 21 -28.31 -25.87 13.80
C LEU A 21 -26.98 -25.93 14.56
N SER A 22 -26.63 -27.08 15.13
CA SER A 22 -25.34 -27.28 15.82
C SER A 22 -24.14 -27.41 14.87
N LEU A 23 -24.37 -27.76 13.60
CA LEU A 23 -23.36 -27.77 12.54
C LEU A 23 -23.03 -26.36 12.02
N SER A 24 -23.98 -25.42 12.12
CA SER A 24 -23.79 -24.02 11.66
C SER A 24 -23.21 -23.08 12.71
N ALA A 25 -23.29 -23.41 14.01
CA ALA A 25 -22.86 -22.54 15.10
C ALA A 25 -21.49 -22.94 15.71
N ARG A 26 -20.53 -23.35 14.86
CA ARG A 26 -19.19 -23.66 15.33
C ARG A 26 -18.32 -22.40 15.30
N ALA A 27 -17.60 -22.14 16.39
CA ALA A 27 -16.56 -21.12 16.41
C ALA A 27 -15.46 -21.44 15.38
N MET A 28 -14.91 -20.39 14.75
CA MET A 28 -13.88 -20.53 13.73
C MET A 28 -12.62 -21.21 14.27
N ASP A 29 -11.97 -22.00 13.43
CA ASP A 29 -10.61 -22.45 13.71
C ASP A 29 -9.56 -21.36 13.39
N VAL A 30 -8.30 -21.65 13.72
CA VAL A 30 -7.16 -20.73 13.52
C VAL A 30 -6.94 -20.41 12.04
N ASP A 31 -7.06 -21.42 11.17
CA ASP A 31 -6.82 -21.25 9.73
C ASP A 31 -7.94 -20.42 9.09
N GLU A 32 -9.18 -20.59 9.54
CA GLU A 32 -10.35 -19.80 9.13
C GLU A 32 -10.23 -18.34 9.57
N ALA A 33 -9.95 -18.09 10.85
CA ALA A 33 -9.75 -16.74 11.37
C ALA A 33 -8.60 -16.01 10.66
N ARG A 34 -7.48 -16.72 10.43
CA ARG A 34 -6.35 -16.18 9.68
C ARG A 34 -6.70 -15.89 8.23
N HIS A 35 -7.41 -16.80 7.55
CA HIS A 35 -7.85 -16.59 6.17
C HIS A 35 -8.73 -15.35 6.06
N LEU A 36 -9.73 -15.22 6.94
CA LEU A 36 -10.61 -14.04 6.97
C LEU A 36 -9.80 -12.74 7.15
N LEU A 37 -8.89 -12.69 8.12
CA LEU A 37 -8.03 -11.53 8.37
C LEU A 37 -7.14 -11.20 7.17
N GLN A 38 -6.54 -12.17 6.51
CA GLN A 38 -5.68 -11.93 5.34
C GLN A 38 -6.46 -11.43 4.12
N ARG A 39 -7.76 -11.73 4.02
CA ARG A 39 -8.64 -11.24 2.96
C ARG A 39 -9.23 -9.87 3.23
N LEU A 40 -9.60 -9.57 4.48
CA LEU A 40 -10.27 -8.32 4.83
C LEU A 40 -9.32 -7.23 5.33
N THR A 41 -8.12 -7.60 5.77
CA THR A 41 -7.09 -6.69 6.27
C THR A 41 -5.79 -6.97 5.52
N PHE A 42 -4.72 -6.23 5.80
CA PHE A 42 -3.42 -6.48 5.16
C PHE A 42 -2.65 -7.67 5.75
N GLY A 43 -2.96 -8.11 6.97
CA GLY A 43 -2.21 -9.18 7.65
C GLY A 43 -2.99 -9.72 8.85
N ALA A 44 -2.60 -10.89 9.33
CA ALA A 44 -3.28 -11.54 10.45
C ALA A 44 -2.33 -11.60 11.64
N SER A 45 -2.43 -10.69 12.61
CA SER A 45 -1.63 -10.84 13.83
C SER A 45 -2.16 -12.02 14.66
N PRO A 46 -1.31 -12.73 15.42
CA PRO A 46 -1.79 -13.83 16.27
C PRO A 46 -2.74 -13.35 17.38
N ALA A 47 -2.59 -12.10 17.83
CA ALA A 47 -3.52 -11.46 18.76
C ALA A 47 -4.92 -11.33 18.14
N GLU A 48 -5.05 -10.76 16.94
CA GLU A 48 -6.33 -10.68 16.21
C GLU A 48 -6.93 -12.06 16.00
N VAL A 49 -6.14 -13.04 15.53
CA VAL A 49 -6.62 -14.43 15.35
C VAL A 49 -7.19 -15.00 16.65
N THR A 50 -6.51 -14.79 17.78
CA THR A 50 -6.97 -15.30 19.09
C THR A 50 -8.31 -14.67 19.52
N THR A 51 -8.61 -13.46 19.08
CA THR A 51 -9.92 -12.84 19.31
C THR A 51 -11.00 -13.43 18.40
N LEU A 52 -10.68 -13.74 17.15
CA LEU A 52 -11.63 -14.23 16.14
C LEU A 52 -12.03 -15.70 16.32
N VAL A 53 -11.12 -16.57 16.76
CA VAL A 53 -11.41 -18.01 16.98
C VAL A 53 -12.48 -18.29 18.05
N LYS A 54 -12.94 -17.25 18.76
CA LYS A 54 -14.04 -17.32 19.73
C LYS A 54 -15.41 -17.07 19.09
N LEU A 55 -15.43 -16.61 17.84
CA LEU A 55 -16.63 -16.21 17.10
C LEU A 55 -16.97 -17.24 16.02
N THR A 56 -18.24 -17.33 15.67
CA THR A 56 -18.68 -17.96 14.41
C THR A 56 -18.23 -17.15 13.20
N ARG A 57 -18.33 -17.72 12.00
CA ARG A 57 -17.97 -17.03 10.74
C ARG A 57 -18.87 -15.80 10.54
N GLU A 58 -20.16 -15.95 10.81
CA GLU A 58 -21.18 -14.92 10.73
C GLU A 58 -20.87 -13.76 11.68
N GLU A 59 -20.66 -14.04 12.97
CA GLU A 59 -20.32 -13.02 13.96
C GLU A 59 -19.03 -12.27 13.61
N ALA A 60 -18.01 -12.98 13.10
CA ALA A 60 -16.75 -12.35 12.71
C ALA A 60 -16.90 -11.47 11.46
N VAL A 61 -17.64 -11.93 10.44
CA VAL A 61 -17.95 -11.13 9.25
C VAL A 61 -18.75 -9.89 9.63
N ASP A 62 -19.82 -10.06 10.42
CA ASP A 62 -20.69 -8.96 10.84
C ASP A 62 -19.90 -7.93 11.67
N ARG A 63 -19.01 -8.37 12.56
CA ARG A 63 -18.09 -7.48 13.30
C ARG A 63 -17.21 -6.62 12.37
N PHE A 64 -16.68 -7.19 11.29
CA PHE A 64 -15.89 -6.41 10.33
C PHE A 64 -16.75 -5.43 9.54
N LEU A 65 -17.94 -5.84 9.12
CA LEU A 65 -18.85 -4.96 8.40
C LEU A 65 -19.38 -3.82 9.29
N ASP A 66 -19.53 -4.05 10.60
CA ASP A 66 -19.88 -3.00 11.57
C ASP A 66 -18.77 -1.97 11.74
N SER A 67 -17.50 -2.39 11.66
CA SER A 67 -16.37 -1.47 11.74
C SER A 67 -16.33 -0.44 10.59
N LEU A 68 -16.99 -0.72 9.46
CA LEU A 68 -17.06 0.19 8.32
C LEU A 68 -17.99 1.39 8.54
N ALA A 69 -18.85 1.35 9.57
CA ALA A 69 -19.73 2.48 9.88
C ALA A 69 -18.97 3.70 10.44
N HIS A 70 -17.83 3.45 11.09
CA HIS A 70 -17.01 4.49 11.73
C HIS A 70 -15.52 4.20 11.50
N PRO A 71 -15.02 4.36 10.25
CA PRO A 71 -13.62 4.12 9.96
C PRO A 71 -12.74 5.11 10.74
N GLU A 72 -11.64 4.62 11.30
CA GLU A 72 -10.59 5.45 11.83
C GLU A 72 -9.95 6.25 10.68
N LEU A 73 -9.68 7.53 10.91
CA LEU A 73 -9.08 8.41 9.92
C LEU A 73 -7.67 8.81 10.36
N PRO A 74 -6.68 8.79 9.45
CA PRO A 74 -5.35 9.31 9.79
C PRO A 74 -5.39 10.83 9.98
N GLU A 75 -4.51 11.35 10.81
CA GLU A 75 -4.24 12.78 10.83
C GLU A 75 -3.74 13.24 9.45
N PRO A 76 -4.36 14.26 8.85
CA PRO A 76 -3.94 14.74 7.55
C PRO A 76 -2.55 15.41 7.64
N PRO A 77 -1.69 15.23 6.63
CA PRO A 77 -0.46 16.01 6.53
C PRO A 77 -0.75 17.52 6.61
N PRO A 78 0.10 18.33 7.25
CA PRO A 78 -0.18 19.75 7.50
C PRO A 78 -0.50 20.58 6.24
N PHE A 79 0.00 20.17 5.07
CA PHE A 79 -0.27 20.87 3.81
C PHE A 79 -1.71 20.69 3.30
N VAL A 80 -2.37 19.57 3.65
CA VAL A 80 -3.74 19.26 3.19
C VAL A 80 -4.75 20.28 3.70
N SER A 81 -4.52 20.82 4.91
CA SER A 81 -5.36 21.83 5.53
C SER A 81 -5.03 23.27 5.13
N ARG A 82 -3.96 23.49 4.33
CA ARG A 82 -3.61 24.84 3.86
C ARG A 82 -4.56 25.30 2.76
N PRO A 83 -4.76 26.62 2.59
CA PRO A 83 -5.44 27.14 1.42
C PRO A 83 -4.77 26.61 0.14
N ARG A 84 -5.59 26.04 -0.76
CA ARG A 84 -5.08 25.48 -2.02
C ARG A 84 -4.74 26.64 -2.96
N PRO A 85 -3.56 26.63 -3.59
CA PRO A 85 -3.14 27.73 -4.45
C PRO A 85 -3.99 27.78 -5.72
N ASP A 86 -4.15 28.99 -6.27
CA ASP A 86 -4.72 29.21 -7.58
C ASP A 86 -3.80 28.60 -8.65
N TYR A 87 -4.33 27.65 -9.41
CA TYR A 87 -3.62 26.93 -10.47
C TYR A 87 -3.17 27.86 -11.61
N TRP A 88 -3.93 28.93 -11.88
CA TRP A 88 -3.67 29.83 -13.01
C TRP A 88 -2.77 31.01 -12.65
N ALA A 89 -2.31 31.08 -11.40
CA ALA A 89 -1.41 32.13 -10.95
C ALA A 89 -0.05 32.06 -11.68
N SER A 90 0.50 33.22 -12.05
CA SER A 90 1.81 33.30 -12.69
C SER A 90 2.91 32.71 -11.79
N GLY A 91 3.80 31.89 -12.38
CA GLY A 91 4.94 31.28 -11.67
C GLY A 91 4.63 29.98 -10.95
N TRP A 92 3.43 29.41 -11.15
CA TRP A 92 3.00 28.16 -10.52
C TRP A 92 3.89 26.98 -10.96
N GLU A 93 4.17 26.80 -12.25
CA GLU A 93 5.03 25.71 -12.77
C GLU A 93 6.55 25.97 -12.63
N ASN A 94 7.03 26.32 -11.44
CA ASN A 94 8.47 26.42 -11.17
C ASN A 94 9.03 25.13 -10.54
N ARG A 95 10.35 24.96 -10.64
CA ARG A 95 11.05 23.77 -10.14
C ARG A 95 10.83 23.52 -8.66
N ASP A 96 10.75 24.56 -7.84
CA ASP A 96 10.61 24.43 -6.39
C ASP A 96 9.22 23.94 -6.00
N MET A 97 8.17 24.38 -6.71
CA MET A 97 6.82 23.87 -6.54
C MET A 97 6.73 22.38 -6.91
N ILE A 98 7.31 21.98 -8.06
CA ILE A 98 7.35 20.57 -8.48
C ILE A 98 7.99 19.70 -7.39
N LEU A 99 9.13 20.15 -6.83
CA LEU A 99 9.80 19.45 -5.74
C LEU A 99 8.94 19.41 -4.47
N GLN A 100 8.22 20.49 -4.17
CA GLN A 100 7.28 20.52 -3.05
C GLN A 100 6.14 19.51 -3.22
N HIS A 101 5.47 19.45 -4.38
CA HIS A 101 4.39 18.48 -4.63
C HIS A 101 4.88 17.03 -4.55
N VAL A 102 6.11 16.77 -5.00
CA VAL A 102 6.77 15.47 -4.84
C VAL A 102 6.94 15.14 -3.35
N ALA A 103 7.36 16.10 -2.52
CA ALA A 103 7.46 15.92 -1.07
C ALA A 103 6.10 15.75 -0.38
N GLU A 104 5.06 16.45 -0.86
CA GLU A 104 3.68 16.29 -0.38
C GLU A 104 3.12 14.91 -0.68
N ARG A 105 3.37 14.38 -1.89
CA ARG A 105 3.06 12.98 -2.24
C ARG A 105 3.76 12.00 -1.29
N ASP A 106 5.04 12.19 -1.04
CA ASP A 106 5.81 11.31 -0.15
C ASP A 106 5.23 11.30 1.27
N GLN A 107 4.86 12.48 1.80
CA GLN A 107 4.17 12.59 3.08
C GLN A 107 2.84 11.83 3.10
N MET A 108 2.01 11.97 2.05
CA MET A 108 0.74 11.22 1.96
C MET A 108 0.95 9.71 1.87
N GLN A 109 1.96 9.25 1.11
CA GLN A 109 2.30 7.83 1.00
C GLN A 109 2.76 7.28 2.36
N ALA A 110 3.64 7.98 3.06
CA ALA A 110 4.08 7.60 4.39
C ALA A 110 2.91 7.54 5.39
N VAL A 111 2.07 8.58 5.44
CA VAL A 111 0.90 8.62 6.32
C VAL A 111 -0.05 7.46 6.03
N TRP A 112 -0.35 7.20 4.75
CA TRP A 112 -1.29 6.13 4.41
C TRP A 112 -0.71 4.76 4.75
N ILE A 113 0.56 4.49 4.44
CA ILE A 113 1.21 3.22 4.78
C ILE A 113 1.26 3.00 6.30
N SER A 114 1.66 4.01 7.07
CA SER A 114 1.65 3.95 8.54
C SER A 114 0.25 3.67 9.08
N HIS A 115 -0.76 4.36 8.55
CA HIS A 115 -2.15 4.16 8.95
C HIS A 115 -2.66 2.76 8.60
N MET A 116 -2.36 2.23 7.41
CA MET A 116 -2.68 0.84 7.06
C MET A 116 -2.04 -0.17 8.03
N ILE A 117 -0.86 0.13 8.60
CA ILE A 117 -0.19 -0.72 9.59
C ILE A 117 -0.87 -0.62 10.96
N ALA A 118 -1.18 0.59 11.42
CA ALA A 118 -1.60 0.83 12.80
C ALA A 118 -3.12 0.68 13.05
N THR A 119 -3.95 1.00 12.05
CA THR A 119 -5.39 1.19 12.26
C THR A 119 -6.12 -0.04 12.84
N ASP A 120 -7.13 0.27 13.67
CA ASP A 120 -8.09 -0.67 14.23
C ASP A 120 -9.27 -0.98 13.29
N THR A 121 -9.43 -0.21 12.21
CA THR A 121 -10.42 -0.47 11.15
C THR A 121 -9.77 -0.79 9.80
N PRO A 122 -8.90 -1.82 9.70
CA PRO A 122 -8.13 -2.10 8.49
C PRO A 122 -8.97 -2.51 7.27
N VAL A 123 -10.23 -2.89 7.48
CA VAL A 123 -11.16 -3.24 6.40
C VAL A 123 -11.53 -2.00 5.58
N ALA A 124 -11.65 -0.83 6.23
CA ALA A 124 -11.89 0.42 5.54
C ALA A 124 -10.72 0.77 4.60
N GLU A 125 -9.48 0.57 5.07
CA GLU A 125 -8.28 0.80 4.26
C GLU A 125 -8.12 -0.22 3.13
N ARG A 126 -8.52 -1.48 3.36
CA ARG A 126 -8.53 -2.51 2.32
C ARG A 126 -9.52 -2.14 1.20
N LEU A 127 -10.71 -1.66 1.55
CA LEU A 127 -11.68 -1.16 0.57
C LEU A 127 -11.20 0.13 -0.10
N ALA A 128 -10.61 1.07 0.66
CA ALA A 128 -10.05 2.29 0.09
C ALA A 128 -8.95 2.00 -0.94
N LEU A 129 -8.07 1.03 -0.68
CA LEU A 129 -7.07 0.60 -1.65
C LEU A 129 -7.70 -0.06 -2.89
N PHE A 130 -8.72 -0.90 -2.70
CA PHE A 130 -9.47 -1.50 -3.80
C PHE A 130 -10.10 -0.43 -4.71
N TRP A 131 -10.79 0.55 -4.11
CA TRP A 131 -11.41 1.64 -4.84
C TRP A 131 -10.40 2.59 -5.48
N HIS A 132 -9.26 2.87 -4.84
CA HIS A 132 -8.14 3.61 -5.43
C HIS A 132 -7.53 2.90 -6.65
N GLY A 133 -7.51 1.57 -6.63
CA GLY A 133 -7.12 0.74 -7.78
C GLY A 133 -8.19 0.65 -8.87
N HIS A 134 -9.46 0.90 -8.54
CA HIS A 134 -10.58 0.84 -9.47
C HIS A 134 -10.87 2.18 -10.14
N PHE A 135 -10.91 3.26 -9.38
CA PHE A 135 -11.18 4.64 -9.77
C PHE A 135 -9.87 5.43 -9.78
N VAL A 136 -9.01 5.14 -10.74
CA VAL A 136 -7.62 5.59 -10.71
C VAL A 136 -7.51 7.10 -10.95
N SER A 137 -6.92 7.80 -9.98
CA SER A 137 -6.33 9.13 -10.16
C SER A 137 -4.85 9.07 -9.83
N ARG A 138 -4.01 9.49 -10.77
CA ARG A 138 -2.54 9.41 -10.66
C ARG A 138 -1.98 10.76 -10.20
N PHE A 139 -0.97 10.70 -9.33
CA PHE A 139 -0.20 11.88 -8.98
C PHE A 139 0.52 12.47 -10.20
N ASP A 140 0.36 13.77 -10.36
CA ASP A 140 1.04 14.62 -11.33
C ASP A 140 1.68 15.78 -10.57
N PRO A 141 3.02 15.94 -10.61
CA PRO A 141 3.68 17.02 -9.89
C PRO A 141 3.31 18.42 -10.42
N GLY A 142 2.71 18.51 -11.61
CA GLY A 142 2.09 19.72 -12.14
C GLY A 142 0.67 19.95 -11.65
N ARG A 143 0.17 19.26 -10.62
CA ARG A 143 -1.19 19.44 -10.06
C ARG A 143 -1.11 19.58 -8.54
N VAL A 144 -2.12 20.21 -7.93
CA VAL A 144 -2.19 20.29 -6.45
C VAL A 144 -2.36 18.88 -5.88
N SER A 145 -1.55 18.54 -4.87
CA SER A 145 -1.51 17.19 -4.29
C SER A 145 -2.68 16.90 -3.33
N ALA A 146 -3.18 17.91 -2.61
CA ALA A 146 -4.14 17.73 -1.51
C ALA A 146 -5.45 17.00 -1.89
N PRO A 147 -6.06 17.24 -3.07
CA PRO A 147 -7.26 16.51 -3.47
C PRO A 147 -7.07 14.99 -3.61
N LEU A 148 -5.85 14.47 -3.78
CA LEU A 148 -5.60 13.01 -3.70
C LEU A 148 -5.92 12.46 -2.31
N PHE A 149 -5.62 13.21 -1.25
CA PHE A 149 -5.94 12.83 0.12
C PHE A 149 -7.46 12.80 0.34
N ASP A 150 -8.17 13.81 -0.18
CA ASP A 150 -9.63 13.89 -0.12
C ASP A 150 -10.30 12.70 -0.81
N GLN A 151 -9.76 12.27 -1.96
CA GLN A 151 -10.28 11.13 -2.70
C GLN A 151 -10.13 9.82 -1.91
N ILE A 152 -9.02 9.61 -1.20
CA ILE A 152 -8.90 8.45 -0.30
C ILE A 152 -9.91 8.56 0.86
N ALA A 153 -10.15 9.76 1.39
CA ALA A 153 -11.18 9.97 2.41
C ALA A 153 -12.60 9.69 1.88
N LEU A 154 -12.89 10.02 0.61
CA LEU A 154 -14.11 9.61 -0.10
C LEU A 154 -14.23 8.07 -0.11
N PHE A 155 -13.18 7.36 -0.51
CA PHE A 155 -13.20 5.89 -0.55
C PHE A 155 -13.36 5.24 0.83
N ARG A 156 -12.80 5.82 1.89
CA ARG A 156 -13.03 5.35 3.27
C ARG A 156 -14.48 5.53 3.70
N ARG A 157 -15.07 6.68 3.37
CA ARG A 157 -16.44 7.04 3.77
C ARG A 157 -17.49 6.21 3.04
N GLU A 158 -17.33 6.03 1.73
CA GLU A 158 -18.39 5.46 0.87
C GLU A 158 -18.07 4.06 0.37
N GLY A 159 -16.81 3.62 0.46
CA GLY A 159 -16.36 2.35 -0.10
C GLY A 159 -16.96 1.09 0.53
N GLY A 160 -17.58 1.21 1.71
CA GLY A 160 -18.39 0.16 2.35
C GLY A 160 -19.90 0.43 2.36
N GLY A 161 -20.33 1.56 1.79
CA GLY A 161 -21.71 2.05 1.78
C GLY A 161 -22.47 1.56 0.54
N ASN A 162 -22.91 2.49 -0.31
CA ASN A 162 -23.67 2.18 -1.53
C ASN A 162 -22.85 2.54 -2.79
N PHE A 163 -22.72 1.59 -3.74
CA PHE A 163 -21.93 1.82 -4.96
C PHE A 163 -22.54 2.89 -5.88
N ARG A 164 -23.87 3.08 -5.87
CA ARG A 164 -24.54 4.18 -6.57
C ARG A 164 -24.06 5.53 -6.07
N VAL A 165 -23.98 5.69 -4.75
CA VAL A 165 -23.50 6.93 -4.10
C VAL A 165 -22.02 7.14 -4.42
N LEU A 166 -21.19 6.11 -4.25
CA LEU A 166 -19.77 6.18 -4.53
C LEU A 166 -19.48 6.56 -5.99
N LEU A 167 -20.13 5.91 -6.96
CA LEU A 167 -19.94 6.19 -8.38
C LEU A 167 -20.31 7.63 -8.73
N ARG A 168 -21.45 8.09 -8.20
CA ARG A 168 -21.95 9.44 -8.38
C ARG A 168 -20.98 10.48 -7.80
N ASP A 169 -20.43 10.24 -6.62
CA ASP A 169 -19.56 11.18 -5.92
C ASP A 169 -18.13 11.18 -6.50
N VAL A 170 -17.67 10.05 -7.05
CA VAL A 170 -16.46 9.98 -7.89
C VAL A 170 -16.59 10.82 -9.16
N LEU A 171 -17.77 10.87 -9.80
CA LEU A 171 -18.01 11.74 -10.97
C LEU A 171 -18.03 13.24 -10.61
N ARG A 172 -17.98 13.58 -9.33
CA ARG A 172 -17.86 14.95 -8.82
C ARG A 172 -16.54 15.18 -8.09
N ASP A 173 -15.67 14.18 -8.02
CA ASP A 173 -14.40 14.28 -7.34
C ASP A 173 -13.39 15.13 -8.15
N PRO A 174 -12.78 16.18 -7.57
CA PRO A 174 -11.83 17.03 -8.28
C PRO A 174 -10.63 16.29 -8.86
N MET A 175 -10.13 15.24 -8.19
CA MET A 175 -9.03 14.46 -8.75
C MET A 175 -9.46 13.61 -9.93
N MET A 176 -10.64 13.01 -9.89
CA MET A 176 -11.17 12.24 -11.02
C MET A 176 -11.41 13.13 -12.24
N LEU A 177 -12.10 14.26 -12.05
CA LEU A 177 -12.43 15.21 -13.11
C LEU A 177 -11.19 15.78 -13.79
N THR A 178 -10.12 16.05 -13.02
CA THR A 178 -8.86 16.52 -13.60
C THR A 178 -8.05 15.37 -14.21
N SER A 179 -7.99 14.19 -13.58
CA SER A 179 -7.19 13.05 -14.04
C SER A 179 -7.63 12.53 -15.41
N LEU A 180 -8.92 12.63 -15.72
CA LEU A 180 -9.49 12.22 -17.00
C LEU A 180 -9.95 13.41 -17.85
N ASP A 181 -9.35 14.59 -17.62
CA ASP A 181 -9.48 15.81 -18.41
C ASP A 181 -10.93 16.30 -18.63
N ASN A 182 -11.87 15.94 -17.76
CA ASN A 182 -13.26 16.39 -17.85
C ASN A 182 -13.40 17.88 -17.52
N VAL A 183 -12.40 18.48 -16.84
CA VAL A 183 -12.32 19.93 -16.67
C VAL A 183 -12.27 20.71 -17.99
N TRP A 184 -11.93 20.04 -19.10
CA TRP A 184 -11.93 20.60 -20.45
C TRP A 184 -13.16 20.20 -21.29
N ASN A 185 -14.08 19.42 -20.72
CA ASN A 185 -15.27 18.94 -21.41
C ASN A 185 -16.37 20.00 -21.40
N THR A 186 -16.63 20.60 -22.56
CA THR A 186 -17.72 21.56 -22.73
C THR A 186 -18.64 21.15 -23.87
N SER A 187 -19.86 21.69 -23.91
CA SER A 187 -20.81 21.44 -24.99
C SER A 187 -20.29 21.82 -26.38
N SER A 188 -19.41 22.84 -26.45
CA SER A 188 -18.76 23.27 -27.70
C SER A 188 -17.46 22.52 -27.99
N ARG A 189 -16.84 21.90 -26.99
CA ARG A 189 -15.59 21.14 -27.11
C ARG A 189 -15.65 19.85 -26.28
N PRO A 190 -16.36 18.82 -26.79
CA PRO A 190 -16.54 17.58 -26.04
C PRO A 190 -15.22 16.86 -25.78
N ASN A 191 -15.06 16.32 -24.57
CA ASN A 191 -13.98 15.40 -24.21
C ASN A 191 -14.57 14.08 -23.74
N GLU A 192 -14.21 12.99 -24.43
CA GLU A 192 -14.78 11.65 -24.20
C GLU A 192 -14.00 10.79 -23.19
N ASN A 193 -12.87 11.26 -22.65
CA ASN A 193 -11.99 10.41 -21.83
C ASN A 193 -12.71 9.86 -20.60
N LEU A 194 -13.21 10.72 -19.70
CA LEU A 194 -13.97 10.27 -18.53
C LEU A 194 -15.20 9.44 -18.90
N ALA A 195 -15.90 9.80 -19.98
CA ALA A 195 -17.07 9.07 -20.46
C ALA A 195 -16.71 7.63 -20.86
N ARG A 196 -15.59 7.45 -21.55
CA ARG A 196 -15.10 6.15 -21.99
C ARG A 196 -14.66 5.30 -20.80
N GLU A 197 -13.82 5.84 -19.92
CA GLU A 197 -13.34 5.10 -18.75
C GLU A 197 -14.47 4.73 -17.78
N LEU A 198 -15.47 5.62 -17.63
CA LEU A 198 -16.67 5.35 -16.85
C LEU A 198 -17.38 4.08 -17.35
N MET A 199 -17.61 3.97 -18.65
CA MET A 199 -18.29 2.82 -19.25
C MET A 199 -17.39 1.58 -19.29
N GLU A 200 -16.11 1.75 -19.64
CA GLU A 200 -15.18 0.65 -19.92
C GLU A 200 -14.56 0.04 -18.66
N LEU A 201 -14.03 0.88 -17.77
CA LEU A 201 -13.19 0.44 -16.65
C LEU A 201 -13.89 0.50 -15.30
N PHE A 202 -14.89 1.36 -15.17
CA PHE A 202 -15.56 1.65 -13.91
C PHE A 202 -16.93 0.97 -13.77
N THR A 203 -17.61 0.66 -14.87
CA THR A 203 -18.98 0.09 -14.81
C THR A 203 -19.19 -1.14 -15.69
N LEU A 204 -19.44 -0.96 -16.98
CA LEU A 204 -19.99 -2.01 -17.84
C LEU A 204 -18.95 -3.04 -18.29
N GLY A 205 -17.69 -2.63 -18.43
CA GLY A 205 -16.68 -3.43 -19.11
C GLY A 205 -16.67 -3.22 -20.63
N ILE A 206 -15.60 -3.67 -21.26
CA ILE A 206 -15.40 -3.58 -22.72
C ILE A 206 -16.50 -4.35 -23.46
N GLY A 207 -17.05 -3.74 -24.51
CA GLY A 207 -17.94 -4.40 -25.46
C GLY A 207 -19.44 -4.33 -25.13
N HIS A 208 -19.80 -3.56 -24.11
CA HIS A 208 -21.19 -3.43 -23.63
C HIS A 208 -21.84 -2.06 -23.92
N TYR A 209 -21.20 -1.26 -24.76
CA TYR A 209 -21.66 0.06 -25.21
C TYR A 209 -21.09 0.35 -26.61
N ASP A 210 -21.64 1.35 -27.30
CA ASP A 210 -21.11 1.82 -28.58
C ASP A 210 -20.55 3.25 -28.51
N GLN A 211 -19.95 3.72 -29.61
CA GLN A 211 -19.36 5.07 -29.67
C GLN A 211 -20.39 6.21 -29.58
N ARG A 212 -21.68 5.95 -29.85
CA ARG A 212 -22.75 6.92 -29.62
C ARG A 212 -22.98 7.07 -28.13
N ASP A 213 -23.02 5.97 -27.38
CA ASP A 213 -23.19 6.04 -25.92
C ASP A 213 -22.06 6.85 -25.27
N VAL A 214 -20.81 6.66 -25.69
CA VAL A 214 -19.67 7.46 -25.17
C VAL A 214 -19.87 8.95 -25.40
N ARG A 215 -20.36 9.34 -26.58
CA ARG A 215 -20.65 10.76 -26.89
C ARG A 215 -21.82 11.31 -26.07
N GLU A 216 -22.84 10.50 -25.85
CA GLU A 216 -23.99 10.92 -25.05
C GLU A 216 -23.61 11.07 -23.58
N VAL A 217 -22.77 10.18 -23.06
CA VAL A 217 -22.17 10.31 -21.72
C VAL A 217 -21.25 11.52 -21.63
N SER A 218 -20.42 11.81 -22.65
CA SER A 218 -19.58 13.02 -22.62
C SER A 218 -20.41 14.29 -22.62
N ARG A 219 -21.56 14.31 -23.32
CA ARG A 219 -22.52 15.43 -23.28
C ARG A 219 -23.16 15.59 -21.89
N VAL A 220 -23.45 14.50 -21.19
CA VAL A 220 -23.91 14.55 -19.78
C VAL A 220 -22.85 15.15 -18.87
N LEU A 221 -21.59 14.78 -19.06
CA LEU A 221 -20.47 15.22 -18.22
C LEU A 221 -19.94 16.62 -18.58
N ALA A 222 -20.45 17.25 -19.65
CA ALA A 222 -20.02 18.58 -20.08
C ALA A 222 -20.35 19.65 -19.02
N GLY A 223 -19.39 20.53 -18.74
CA GLY A 223 -19.50 21.59 -17.73
C GLY A 223 -19.27 21.13 -16.29
N HIS A 224 -19.12 19.83 -16.02
CA HIS A 224 -18.69 19.33 -14.73
C HIS A 224 -17.17 19.46 -14.59
N GLY A 225 -16.69 20.25 -13.63
CA GLY A 225 -15.27 20.54 -13.50
C GLY A 225 -14.88 20.97 -12.10
N VAL A 226 -13.77 21.70 -12.03
CA VAL A 226 -13.16 22.15 -10.77
C VAL A 226 -13.08 23.66 -10.75
N ASP A 227 -13.36 24.24 -9.59
CA ASP A 227 -13.07 25.64 -9.28
C ASP A 227 -11.61 25.74 -8.81
N PHE A 228 -10.71 26.08 -9.74
CA PHE A 228 -9.28 26.21 -9.48
C PHE A 228 -8.95 27.43 -8.61
N GLU A 229 -9.79 28.46 -8.62
CA GLU A 229 -9.62 29.69 -7.83
C GLU A 229 -10.26 29.55 -6.43
N GLY A 230 -11.42 28.88 -6.35
CA GLY A 230 -12.16 28.63 -5.11
C GLY A 230 -11.68 27.42 -4.29
N GLY A 231 -10.40 27.06 -4.41
CA GLY A 231 -9.79 26.03 -3.57
C GLY A 231 -10.03 24.60 -4.06
N TRP A 232 -9.99 24.37 -5.37
CA TRP A 232 -10.05 23.04 -5.99
C TRP A 232 -11.26 22.22 -5.56
N ARG A 233 -12.43 22.85 -5.59
CA ARG A 233 -13.71 22.20 -5.27
C ARG A 233 -14.46 21.87 -6.55
N TYR A 234 -15.34 20.89 -6.48
CA TYR A 234 -16.27 20.59 -7.56
C TYR A 234 -17.08 21.83 -7.96
N ARG A 235 -17.25 22.03 -9.26
CA ARG A 235 -18.09 23.09 -9.83
C ARG A 235 -18.83 22.57 -11.06
N PHE A 236 -20.09 23.00 -11.21
CA PHE A 236 -20.84 22.83 -12.44
C PHE A 236 -20.99 24.17 -13.16
N ALA A 237 -20.38 24.29 -14.35
CA ALA A 237 -20.42 25.47 -15.20
C ALA A 237 -21.59 25.36 -16.19
N VAL A 238 -22.72 25.99 -15.84
CA VAL A 238 -23.98 25.92 -16.61
C VAL A 238 -23.81 26.44 -18.05
N ASP A 239 -22.95 27.43 -18.25
CA ASP A 239 -22.62 28.01 -19.56
C ASP A 239 -21.79 27.08 -20.46
N GLN A 240 -21.12 26.09 -19.86
CA GLN A 240 -20.32 25.08 -20.56
C GLN A 240 -21.06 23.74 -20.71
N ALA A 241 -22.18 23.57 -20.02
CA ALA A 241 -22.96 22.34 -20.06
C ALA A 241 -23.73 22.18 -21.38
N ASP A 242 -23.99 20.93 -21.76
CA ASP A 242 -24.98 20.62 -22.79
C ASP A 242 -26.36 20.52 -22.13
N THR A 243 -27.33 21.29 -22.62
CA THR A 243 -28.70 21.33 -22.08
C THR A 243 -29.70 20.54 -22.92
N GLY A 244 -29.30 19.99 -24.06
CA GLY A 244 -30.16 19.20 -24.94
C GLY A 244 -30.58 17.87 -24.31
N GLU A 245 -31.50 17.16 -24.96
CA GLU A 245 -31.82 15.78 -24.59
C GLU A 245 -30.62 14.86 -24.91
N LYS A 246 -30.41 13.83 -24.08
CA LYS A 246 -29.42 12.76 -24.31
C LYS A 246 -30.08 11.39 -24.30
N ILE A 247 -29.51 10.45 -25.05
CA ILE A 247 -29.95 9.05 -25.06
C ILE A 247 -28.74 8.16 -24.73
N VAL A 248 -28.67 7.67 -23.51
CA VAL A 248 -27.59 6.80 -23.04
C VAL A 248 -28.13 5.37 -22.94
N LEU A 249 -27.54 4.42 -23.66
CA LEU A 249 -27.96 3.00 -23.64
C LEU A 249 -29.47 2.82 -23.91
N GLY A 250 -30.00 3.64 -24.82
CA GLY A 250 -31.42 3.65 -25.18
C GLY A 250 -32.36 4.31 -24.15
N GLN A 251 -31.83 4.86 -23.06
CA GLN A 251 -32.61 5.53 -22.02
C GLN A 251 -32.45 7.06 -22.12
N PRO A 252 -33.56 7.84 -22.07
CA PRO A 252 -33.50 9.28 -22.18
C PRO A 252 -33.03 9.94 -20.88
N ILE A 253 -32.29 11.03 -21.03
CA ILE A 253 -32.00 12.04 -20.01
C ILE A 253 -32.60 13.36 -20.52
N ALA A 254 -33.61 13.85 -19.81
CA ALA A 254 -34.38 15.01 -20.22
C ALA A 254 -33.51 16.28 -20.34
N ALA A 255 -33.83 17.08 -21.36
CA ALA A 255 -33.20 18.38 -21.57
C ALA A 255 -33.35 19.29 -20.32
N GLY A 256 -32.29 20.01 -19.98
CA GLY A 256 -32.29 20.95 -18.85
C GLY A 256 -32.40 20.33 -17.45
N SER A 257 -32.30 19.00 -17.31
CA SER A 257 -32.28 18.36 -15.99
C SER A 257 -31.05 18.79 -15.18
N GLN A 258 -31.23 19.02 -13.88
CA GLN A 258 -30.15 19.36 -12.95
C GLN A 258 -29.42 18.11 -12.41
N ASP A 259 -30.07 16.95 -12.46
CA ASP A 259 -29.60 15.70 -11.86
C ASP A 259 -29.05 14.73 -12.93
N GLN A 260 -28.42 15.23 -13.99
CA GLN A 260 -27.99 14.40 -15.12
C GLN A 260 -26.97 13.32 -14.72
N ILE A 261 -26.04 13.62 -13.80
CA ILE A 261 -25.10 12.61 -13.26
C ILE A 261 -25.85 11.50 -12.51
N ASP A 262 -26.86 11.84 -11.73
CA ASP A 262 -27.62 10.86 -10.95
C ASP A 262 -28.42 9.96 -11.89
N ARG A 263 -29.08 10.55 -12.89
CA ARG A 263 -29.78 9.79 -13.92
C ARG A 263 -28.84 8.92 -14.76
N LEU A 264 -27.65 9.42 -15.12
CA LEU A 264 -26.63 8.64 -15.81
C LEU A 264 -26.18 7.45 -14.96
N THR A 265 -25.93 7.68 -13.68
CA THR A 265 -25.58 6.63 -12.71
C THR A 265 -26.68 5.55 -12.69
N ASP A 266 -27.95 5.96 -12.63
CA ASP A 266 -29.08 5.03 -12.67
C ASP A 266 -29.12 4.19 -13.95
N ILE A 267 -28.88 4.81 -15.11
CA ILE A 267 -28.87 4.12 -16.40
C ILE A 267 -27.74 3.08 -16.46
N LEU A 268 -26.54 3.42 -15.98
CA LEU A 268 -25.40 2.50 -15.95
C LEU A 268 -25.65 1.34 -14.97
N LEU A 269 -26.18 1.63 -13.78
CA LEU A 269 -26.46 0.59 -12.77
C LEU A 269 -27.66 -0.30 -13.13
N ALA A 270 -28.56 0.16 -14.00
CA ALA A 270 -29.65 -0.66 -14.51
C ALA A 270 -29.16 -1.76 -15.46
N GLN A 271 -27.97 -1.62 -16.05
CA GLN A 271 -27.39 -2.68 -16.87
C GLN A 271 -26.88 -3.83 -16.01
N PRO A 272 -27.25 -5.10 -16.29
CA PRO A 272 -26.78 -6.24 -15.51
C PRO A 272 -25.25 -6.39 -15.53
N GLN A 273 -24.61 -5.95 -16.61
CA GLN A 273 -23.15 -6.00 -16.79
C GLN A 273 -22.42 -5.21 -15.71
N THR A 274 -22.97 -4.10 -15.22
CA THR A 274 -22.33 -3.33 -14.14
C THR A 274 -22.23 -4.14 -12.85
N ALA A 275 -23.31 -4.82 -12.46
CA ALA A 275 -23.29 -5.69 -11.28
C ALA A 275 -22.36 -6.89 -11.47
N GLU A 276 -22.33 -7.50 -12.65
CA GLU A 276 -21.45 -8.63 -12.99
C GLU A 276 -19.97 -8.22 -12.95
N PHE A 277 -19.64 -7.05 -13.50
CA PHE A 277 -18.29 -6.50 -13.53
C PHE A 277 -17.77 -6.19 -12.12
N ILE A 278 -18.56 -5.49 -11.31
CA ILE A 278 -18.19 -5.16 -9.92
C ILE A 278 -18.10 -6.43 -9.07
N ALA A 279 -19.07 -7.34 -9.18
CA ALA A 279 -19.02 -8.62 -8.46
C ALA A 279 -17.78 -9.45 -8.85
N GLY A 280 -17.42 -9.47 -10.14
CA GLY A 280 -16.22 -10.11 -10.64
C GLY A 280 -14.94 -9.53 -10.05
N LYS A 281 -14.83 -8.20 -9.97
CA LYS A 281 -13.68 -7.52 -9.35
C LYS A 281 -13.54 -7.84 -7.87
N PHE A 282 -14.63 -7.80 -7.10
CA PHE A 282 -14.61 -8.20 -5.69
C PHE A 282 -14.27 -9.68 -5.51
N TYR A 283 -14.81 -10.56 -6.35
CA TYR A 283 -14.46 -11.98 -6.30
C TYR A 283 -12.96 -12.21 -6.53
N ALA A 284 -12.37 -11.55 -7.54
CA ALA A 284 -10.94 -11.61 -7.82
C ALA A 284 -10.07 -11.07 -6.67
N ALA A 285 -10.49 -9.97 -6.05
CA ALA A 285 -9.74 -9.31 -4.98
C ALA A 285 -9.81 -10.05 -3.63
N PHE A 286 -10.95 -10.69 -3.31
CA PHE A 286 -11.19 -11.23 -1.97
C PHE A 286 -11.30 -12.77 -1.90
N VAL A 287 -11.64 -13.44 -3.01
CA VAL A 287 -11.88 -14.89 -3.03
C VAL A 287 -10.77 -15.63 -3.80
N SER A 288 -10.70 -15.46 -5.12
CA SER A 288 -9.80 -16.21 -6.01
C SER A 288 -9.63 -15.51 -7.35
N ILE A 289 -8.41 -15.58 -7.91
CA ILE A 289 -8.12 -15.11 -9.28
C ILE A 289 -8.69 -16.04 -10.37
N ARG A 290 -9.18 -17.23 -10.01
CA ARG A 290 -9.77 -18.17 -10.96
C ARG A 290 -11.21 -17.76 -11.26
N PRO A 291 -11.58 -17.58 -12.54
CA PRO A 291 -12.94 -17.23 -12.90
C PRO A 291 -13.97 -18.22 -12.36
N ASN A 292 -15.06 -17.71 -11.80
CA ASN A 292 -16.22 -18.50 -11.39
C ASN A 292 -17.52 -17.74 -11.75
N PRO A 293 -17.99 -17.85 -13.00
CA PRO A 293 -19.16 -17.13 -13.48
C PRO A 293 -20.43 -17.40 -12.67
N GLU A 294 -20.60 -18.62 -12.15
CA GLU A 294 -21.76 -18.97 -11.33
C GLU A 294 -21.78 -18.18 -10.01
N ALA A 295 -20.63 -18.14 -9.32
CA ALA A 295 -20.50 -17.39 -8.08
C ALA A 295 -20.63 -15.87 -8.32
N THR A 296 -19.97 -15.33 -9.35
CA THR A 296 -20.04 -13.90 -9.66
C THR A 296 -21.44 -13.47 -10.09
N ASN A 297 -22.17 -14.29 -10.86
CA ASN A 297 -23.54 -13.97 -11.27
C ASN A 297 -24.52 -13.98 -10.07
N ARG A 298 -24.34 -14.93 -9.15
CA ARG A 298 -25.10 -14.97 -7.89
C ARG A 298 -24.84 -13.72 -7.05
N LEU A 299 -23.58 -13.31 -6.90
CA LEU A 299 -23.19 -12.11 -6.16
C LEU A 299 -23.65 -10.81 -6.85
N ALA A 300 -23.65 -10.77 -8.19
CA ALA A 300 -24.22 -9.68 -8.96
C ALA A 300 -25.74 -9.55 -8.77
N GLY A 301 -26.44 -10.66 -8.56
CA GLY A 301 -27.84 -10.67 -8.12
C GLY A 301 -28.02 -9.92 -6.81
N VAL A 302 -27.18 -10.19 -5.81
CA VAL A 302 -27.22 -9.51 -4.49
C VAL A 302 -27.05 -7.99 -4.64
N LEU A 303 -26.13 -7.51 -5.48
CA LEU A 303 -26.01 -6.07 -5.73
C LEU A 303 -27.31 -5.47 -6.27
N ARG A 304 -27.92 -6.10 -7.28
CA ARG A 304 -29.14 -5.57 -7.92
C ARG A 304 -30.35 -5.63 -7.00
N ASP A 305 -30.51 -6.74 -6.26
CA ASP A 305 -31.64 -6.95 -5.35
C ASP A 305 -31.60 -6.03 -4.12
N HIS A 306 -30.42 -5.51 -3.78
CA HIS A 306 -30.19 -4.61 -2.65
C HIS A 306 -29.83 -3.17 -3.07
N ASP A 307 -30.22 -2.74 -4.27
CA ASP A 307 -29.98 -1.38 -4.78
C ASP A 307 -28.51 -0.91 -4.63
N TYR A 308 -27.58 -1.83 -4.91
CA TYR A 308 -26.14 -1.61 -4.85
C TYR A 308 -25.56 -1.26 -3.46
N GLU A 309 -26.28 -1.59 -2.39
CA GLU A 309 -25.73 -1.60 -1.03
C GLU A 309 -24.59 -2.63 -0.90
N LEU A 310 -23.40 -2.17 -0.53
CA LEU A 310 -22.20 -3.01 -0.45
C LEU A 310 -22.19 -3.87 0.82
N ARG A 311 -22.81 -3.44 1.91
CA ARG A 311 -22.88 -4.24 3.14
C ARG A 311 -23.50 -5.63 2.94
N PRO A 312 -24.74 -5.80 2.40
CA PRO A 312 -25.31 -7.12 2.14
C PRO A 312 -24.50 -7.90 1.09
N PHE A 313 -23.95 -7.22 0.09
CA PHE A 313 -23.08 -7.85 -0.92
C PHE A 313 -21.79 -8.42 -0.32
N LEU A 314 -21.05 -7.63 0.47
CA LEU A 314 -19.82 -8.07 1.14
C LEU A 314 -20.13 -9.21 2.10
N ARG A 315 -21.26 -9.15 2.83
CA ARG A 315 -21.71 -10.26 3.68
C ARG A 315 -21.92 -11.54 2.88
N ALA A 316 -22.61 -11.47 1.74
CA ALA A 316 -22.84 -12.61 0.87
C ALA A 316 -21.53 -13.17 0.26
N LEU A 317 -20.61 -12.29 -0.14
CA LEU A 317 -19.27 -12.65 -0.62
C LEU A 317 -18.46 -13.40 0.45
N LEU A 318 -18.40 -12.86 1.67
CA LEU A 318 -17.57 -13.38 2.76
C LEU A 318 -18.14 -14.63 3.42
N LEU A 319 -19.46 -14.86 3.33
CA LEU A 319 -20.10 -16.09 3.79
C LEU A 319 -20.31 -17.11 2.67
N SER A 320 -19.85 -16.82 1.46
CA SER A 320 -19.98 -17.73 0.33
C SER A 320 -19.20 -19.05 0.55
N PRO A 321 -19.69 -20.18 0.02
CA PRO A 321 -18.93 -21.44 0.03
C PRO A 321 -17.56 -21.29 -0.62
N GLU A 322 -17.45 -20.47 -1.67
CA GLU A 322 -16.21 -20.20 -2.39
C GLU A 322 -15.16 -19.51 -1.51
N PHE A 323 -15.56 -18.56 -0.67
CA PHE A 323 -14.64 -17.85 0.23
C PHE A 323 -13.98 -18.80 1.24
N TRP A 324 -14.74 -19.74 1.79
CA TRP A 324 -14.25 -20.67 2.82
C TRP A 324 -13.62 -21.96 2.26
N SER A 325 -13.79 -22.21 0.96
CA SER A 325 -13.27 -23.41 0.28
C SER A 325 -11.74 -23.52 0.41
N PRO A 326 -11.21 -24.67 0.87
CA PRO A 326 -9.77 -24.92 0.91
C PRO A 326 -9.06 -24.69 -0.43
N ALA A 327 -9.74 -24.92 -1.56
CA ALA A 327 -9.16 -24.71 -2.89
C ALA A 327 -8.80 -23.24 -3.15
N ASN A 328 -9.52 -22.29 -2.53
CA ASN A 328 -9.33 -20.85 -2.71
C ASN A 328 -8.45 -20.22 -1.60
N ARG A 329 -7.98 -21.01 -0.63
CA ARG A 329 -7.05 -20.54 0.42
C ARG A 329 -5.63 -20.46 -0.14
N GLY A 330 -4.99 -19.29 -0.01
CA GLY A 330 -3.63 -19.05 -0.50
C GLY A 330 -3.50 -18.88 -2.03
N ASP A 331 -4.62 -18.79 -2.76
CA ASP A 331 -4.64 -18.70 -4.23
C ASP A 331 -4.40 -17.27 -4.77
N LEU A 332 -4.54 -16.24 -3.92
CA LEU A 332 -4.23 -14.86 -4.33
C LEU A 332 -2.76 -14.56 -4.06
N VAL A 333 -2.06 -14.12 -5.09
CA VAL A 333 -0.71 -13.58 -4.95
C VAL A 333 -0.79 -12.24 -4.22
N LYS A 334 -0.13 -12.12 -3.06
CA LYS A 334 -0.04 -10.85 -2.32
C LYS A 334 0.55 -9.75 -3.20
N SER A 335 -0.18 -8.64 -3.34
CA SER A 335 0.36 -7.41 -3.92
C SER A 335 1.56 -6.91 -3.10
N PRO A 336 2.43 -6.04 -3.63
CA PRO A 336 3.51 -5.45 -2.83
C PRO A 336 3.04 -4.80 -1.52
N ILE A 337 1.91 -4.07 -1.54
CA ILE A 337 1.31 -3.49 -0.32
C ILE A 337 0.91 -4.59 0.65
N ASP A 338 0.18 -5.63 0.20
CA ASP A 338 -0.21 -6.76 1.06
C ASP A 338 0.99 -7.51 1.64
N LEU A 339 2.11 -7.55 0.91
CA LEU A 339 3.33 -8.19 1.37
C LEU A 339 4.01 -7.36 2.47
N VAL A 340 4.24 -6.07 2.21
CA VAL A 340 5.01 -5.18 3.09
C VAL A 340 4.19 -4.76 4.31
N VAL A 341 3.02 -4.14 4.10
CA VAL A 341 2.11 -3.74 5.18
C VAL A 341 1.62 -4.97 5.93
N GLY A 342 1.31 -6.05 5.22
CA GLY A 342 0.85 -7.30 5.84
C GLY A 342 1.89 -7.96 6.72
N PHE A 343 3.18 -7.93 6.33
CA PHE A 343 4.27 -8.36 7.20
C PHE A 343 4.30 -7.50 8.46
N CYS A 344 4.30 -6.17 8.30
CA CYS A 344 4.35 -5.24 9.42
C CYS A 344 3.22 -5.48 10.42
N ARG A 345 1.97 -5.56 9.95
CA ARG A 345 0.81 -5.85 10.81
C ARG A 345 0.87 -7.21 11.48
N SER A 346 1.24 -8.25 10.73
CA SER A 346 1.21 -9.63 11.26
C SER A 346 2.21 -9.82 12.40
N PHE A 347 3.30 -9.05 12.39
CA PHE A 347 4.41 -9.17 13.34
C PHE A 347 4.58 -7.96 14.27
N GLY A 348 3.69 -6.96 14.19
CA GLY A 348 3.80 -5.75 15.00
C GLY A 348 5.02 -4.87 14.68
N LEU A 349 5.55 -4.94 13.44
CA LEU A 349 6.63 -4.05 13.02
C LEU A 349 6.06 -2.67 12.69
N THR A 350 6.46 -1.66 13.46
CA THR A 350 6.19 -0.26 13.14
C THR A 350 7.52 0.45 12.88
N PRO A 351 7.98 0.54 11.62
CA PRO A 351 9.22 1.25 11.33
C PRO A 351 9.07 2.74 11.69
N PRO A 352 10.06 3.35 12.36
CA PRO A 352 10.05 4.78 12.65
C PRO A 352 9.97 5.65 11.37
N ASP A 353 10.55 5.17 10.27
CA ASP A 353 10.49 5.80 8.96
C ASP A 353 9.70 4.94 7.97
N ALA A 354 8.46 5.35 7.68
CA ALA A 354 7.62 4.70 6.68
C ALA A 354 8.11 4.92 5.24
N MET A 355 8.95 5.91 4.96
CA MET A 355 9.49 6.16 3.61
C MET A 355 10.40 5.03 3.12
N ILE A 356 11.01 4.28 4.03
CA ILE A 356 11.72 3.05 3.63
C ILE A 356 10.75 2.03 3.04
N LEU A 357 9.57 1.87 3.65
CA LEU A 357 8.54 0.98 3.12
C LEU A 357 8.01 1.48 1.77
N VAL A 358 7.79 2.79 1.62
CA VAL A 358 7.42 3.41 0.34
C VAL A 358 8.46 3.11 -0.74
N THR A 359 9.75 3.19 -0.40
CA THR A 359 10.84 2.84 -1.33
C THR A 359 10.81 1.37 -1.72
N TYR A 360 10.51 0.46 -0.79
CA TYR A 360 10.38 -0.97 -1.09
C TYR A 360 9.18 -1.24 -2.01
N LEU A 361 8.06 -0.55 -1.77
CA LEU A 361 6.87 -0.61 -2.60
C LEU A 361 7.12 -0.11 -4.03
N ASP A 362 7.89 0.98 -4.18
CA ASP A 362 8.33 1.49 -5.48
C ASP A 362 9.15 0.45 -6.26
N LYS A 363 10.14 -0.18 -5.61
CA LYS A 363 10.94 -1.24 -6.26
C LYS A 363 10.14 -2.47 -6.64
N LEU A 364 9.08 -2.76 -5.88
CA LEU A 364 8.17 -3.87 -6.14
C LEU A 364 7.05 -3.52 -7.15
N GLY A 365 6.90 -2.24 -7.50
CA GLY A 365 6.00 -1.77 -8.57
C GLY A 365 4.59 -1.38 -8.13
N GLN A 366 4.35 -1.15 -6.83
CA GLN A 366 3.04 -0.71 -6.34
C GLN A 366 3.19 0.33 -5.22
N THR A 367 3.28 1.60 -5.61
CA THR A 367 3.31 2.73 -4.68
C THR A 367 1.97 3.48 -4.73
N PRO A 368 1.36 3.86 -3.60
CA PRO A 368 0.12 4.62 -3.61
C PRO A 368 0.19 5.88 -4.48
N PHE A 369 -0.92 6.26 -5.13
CA PHE A 369 -1.02 7.37 -6.09
C PHE A 369 -0.23 7.23 -7.40
N MET A 370 0.54 6.15 -7.60
CA MET A 370 1.41 5.97 -8.76
C MET A 370 0.98 4.77 -9.62
N ALA A 371 -0.31 4.64 -9.87
CA ALA A 371 -0.83 3.60 -10.76
C ALA A 371 -0.17 3.70 -12.16
N PRO A 372 0.14 2.57 -12.81
CA PRO A 372 0.84 2.57 -14.09
C PRO A 372 -0.04 3.01 -15.27
N SER A 373 -1.36 2.94 -15.12
CA SER A 373 -2.36 3.36 -16.13
C SER A 373 -3.71 3.64 -15.45
N VAL A 374 -4.67 4.18 -16.19
CA VAL A 374 -6.06 4.38 -15.75
C VAL A 374 -6.79 3.07 -15.40
N ALA A 375 -6.32 1.94 -15.93
CA ALA A 375 -6.79 0.59 -15.56
C ALA A 375 -6.25 0.08 -14.21
N GLY A 376 -5.41 0.85 -13.53
CA GLY A 376 -4.87 0.50 -12.22
C GLY A 376 -3.67 -0.43 -12.29
N TRP A 377 -3.46 -1.19 -11.21
CA TRP A 377 -2.41 -2.22 -11.17
C TRP A 377 -2.94 -3.56 -11.67
N ARG A 378 -2.10 -4.27 -12.42
CA ARG A 378 -2.38 -5.67 -12.73
C ARG A 378 -2.25 -6.49 -11.46
N GLU A 379 -3.18 -7.40 -11.23
CA GLU A 379 -3.22 -8.23 -10.02
C GLU A 379 -2.70 -9.65 -10.27
N GLY A 380 -2.71 -10.49 -9.23
CA GLY A 380 -2.40 -11.91 -9.31
C GLY A 380 -0.97 -12.22 -9.75
N THR A 381 -0.80 -13.10 -10.74
CA THR A 381 0.51 -13.59 -11.19
C THR A 381 1.39 -12.52 -11.81
N SER A 382 0.83 -11.37 -12.21
CA SER A 382 1.62 -10.23 -12.72
C SER A 382 2.62 -9.68 -11.70
N TRP A 383 2.37 -9.88 -10.40
CA TRP A 383 3.32 -9.56 -9.34
C TRP A 383 4.55 -10.48 -9.30
N LEU A 384 4.52 -11.61 -10.02
CA LEU A 384 5.56 -12.64 -10.05
C LEU A 384 6.28 -12.61 -11.40
N ASN A 385 7.37 -11.84 -11.49
CA ASN A 385 8.31 -11.88 -12.60
C ASN A 385 9.74 -12.07 -12.09
N MET A 386 10.69 -12.33 -12.99
CA MET A 386 12.09 -12.64 -12.61
C MET A 386 12.71 -11.55 -11.72
N LYS A 387 12.41 -10.27 -11.98
CA LYS A 387 12.91 -9.14 -11.20
C LYS A 387 12.22 -9.04 -9.84
N THR A 388 10.88 -9.06 -9.80
CA THR A 388 10.12 -8.86 -8.56
C THR A 388 10.26 -10.04 -7.61
N LEU A 389 10.41 -11.28 -8.08
CA LEU A 389 10.61 -12.45 -7.21
C LEU A 389 11.85 -12.32 -6.32
N VAL A 390 12.97 -11.87 -6.90
CA VAL A 390 14.22 -11.61 -6.17
C VAL A 390 14.01 -10.48 -5.15
N LEU A 391 13.45 -9.36 -5.59
CA LEU A 391 13.21 -8.19 -4.73
C LEU A 391 12.26 -8.49 -3.58
N ARG A 392 11.20 -9.28 -3.79
CA ARG A 392 10.26 -9.68 -2.74
C ARG A 392 10.97 -10.47 -1.63
N ARG A 393 11.85 -11.41 -1.99
CA ARG A 393 12.66 -12.15 -1.02
C ARG A 393 13.57 -11.20 -0.23
N LEU A 394 14.23 -10.28 -0.91
CA LEU A 394 15.13 -9.32 -0.27
C LEU A 394 14.38 -8.39 0.69
N VAL A 395 13.25 -7.80 0.25
CA VAL A 395 12.41 -6.94 1.08
C VAL A 395 11.93 -7.68 2.33
N VAL A 396 11.40 -8.90 2.19
CA VAL A 396 10.97 -9.70 3.36
C VAL A 396 12.14 -10.00 4.30
N SER A 397 13.34 -10.30 3.78
CA SER A 397 14.54 -10.47 4.60
C SER A 397 14.88 -9.19 5.39
N ARG A 398 14.76 -8.01 4.77
CA ARG A 398 15.02 -6.73 5.43
C ARG A 398 14.01 -6.40 6.51
N LEU A 399 12.74 -6.70 6.27
CA LEU A 399 11.70 -6.55 7.29
C LEU A 399 11.97 -7.49 8.48
N TRP A 400 12.43 -8.72 8.23
CA TRP A 400 12.82 -9.65 9.30
C TRP A 400 14.05 -9.18 10.07
N ASP A 401 15.05 -8.60 9.40
CA ASP A 401 16.20 -8.00 10.07
C ASP A 401 15.77 -6.82 10.94
N ALA A 402 14.86 -5.96 10.46
CA ALA A 402 14.31 -4.85 11.24
C ALA A 402 13.57 -5.31 12.50
N MET A 403 12.81 -6.41 12.43
CA MET A 403 12.16 -7.00 13.60
C MET A 403 13.15 -7.32 14.73
N ARG A 404 14.38 -7.75 14.42
CA ARG A 404 15.40 -8.10 15.43
C ARG A 404 15.91 -6.90 16.22
N VAL A 405 15.68 -5.69 15.75
CA VAL A 405 16.16 -4.46 16.38
C VAL A 405 15.04 -3.46 16.71
N ALA A 406 13.78 -3.81 16.42
CA ALA A 406 12.63 -2.93 16.60
C ALA A 406 12.34 -2.59 18.07
N ASP A 407 12.58 -3.52 19.00
CA ASP A 407 12.26 -3.38 20.43
C ASP A 407 13.30 -2.57 21.24
N ARG A 408 14.18 -1.80 20.56
CA ARG A 408 15.23 -1.01 21.21
C ARG A 408 14.74 0.40 21.51
N THR A 409 13.99 0.54 22.60
CA THR A 409 13.56 1.85 23.13
C THR A 409 14.49 2.29 24.26
N PRO A 410 15.09 3.51 24.19
CA PRO A 410 15.96 4.01 25.25
C PRO A 410 15.18 4.32 26.53
N LYS A 411 15.78 4.05 27.69
CA LYS A 411 15.24 4.44 28.99
C LYS A 411 15.65 5.88 29.33
N PRO A 412 14.95 6.56 30.26
CA PRO A 412 15.38 7.86 30.76
C PRO A 412 16.84 7.83 31.24
N GLY A 413 17.67 8.71 30.69
CA GLY A 413 19.10 8.80 31.00
C GLY A 413 20.03 8.03 30.05
N ASP A 414 19.49 7.15 29.21
CA ASP A 414 20.28 6.47 28.18
C ASP A 414 20.69 7.47 27.08
N LEU A 415 21.81 7.16 26.41
CA LEU A 415 22.21 7.79 25.15
C LEU A 415 21.78 6.87 24.01
N ALA A 416 20.98 7.37 23.08
CA ALA A 416 20.57 6.62 21.89
C ALA A 416 21.12 7.24 20.61
N ILE A 417 21.48 6.40 19.65
CA ILE A 417 22.01 6.81 18.36
C ILE A 417 21.26 6.06 17.28
N ARG A 418 20.57 6.79 16.40
CA ARG A 418 19.88 6.22 15.24
C ARG A 418 20.79 6.25 14.04
N PHE A 419 21.07 5.09 13.47
CA PHE A 419 22.00 4.98 12.36
C PHE A 419 21.60 3.88 11.38
N SER A 420 22.19 3.94 10.19
CA SER A 420 22.11 2.92 9.16
C SER A 420 23.47 2.83 8.46
N SER A 421 23.70 1.80 7.66
CA SER A 421 25.00 1.60 7.03
C SER A 421 24.97 0.68 5.83
N GLU A 422 25.98 0.83 4.98
CA GLU A 422 26.28 -0.03 3.82
C GLU A 422 27.73 -0.49 3.95
N PHE A 423 28.06 -1.69 3.49
CA PHE A 423 29.42 -2.25 3.51
C PHE A 423 29.59 -3.30 2.39
N ILE A 424 30.82 -3.68 2.08
CA ILE A 424 31.14 -4.71 1.08
C ILE A 424 31.67 -5.97 1.75
N MET A 425 32.68 -5.83 2.62
CA MET A 425 33.42 -6.96 3.17
C MET A 425 33.19 -7.16 4.66
N VAL A 426 33.24 -6.07 5.45
CA VAL A 426 33.12 -6.14 6.91
C VAL A 426 32.04 -5.19 7.40
N PRO A 427 31.20 -5.63 8.37
CA PRO A 427 30.16 -4.77 8.94
C PRO A 427 30.74 -3.47 9.48
N THR A 428 30.01 -2.38 9.27
CA THR A 428 30.38 -1.04 9.71
C THR A 428 30.50 -1.00 11.24
N VAL A 429 31.58 -0.39 11.73
CA VAL A 429 31.83 -0.16 13.16
C VAL A 429 32.05 1.33 13.38
N PHE A 430 31.54 1.85 14.49
CA PHE A 430 31.83 3.21 14.95
C PHE A 430 32.05 3.25 16.46
N THR A 431 32.91 4.15 16.90
CA THR A 431 33.13 4.41 18.33
C THR A 431 32.31 5.61 18.76
N VAL A 432 31.84 5.58 20.01
CA VAL A 432 31.11 6.67 20.64
C VAL A 432 31.94 7.21 21.78
N ARG A 433 32.24 8.51 21.74
CA ARG A 433 32.88 9.22 22.84
C ARG A 433 31.91 10.22 23.45
N VAL A 434 31.89 10.29 24.78
CA VAL A 434 31.11 11.26 25.53
C VAL A 434 32.07 12.09 26.36
N ASN A 435 32.00 13.41 26.23
CA ASN A 435 32.95 14.35 26.84
C ASN A 435 34.44 14.00 26.56
N GLY A 436 34.72 13.43 25.37
CA GLY A 436 36.06 13.00 24.95
C GLY A 436 36.50 11.62 25.45
N ALA A 437 35.75 10.96 26.34
CA ALA A 437 36.03 9.59 26.76
C ALA A 437 35.24 8.57 25.92
N GLU A 438 35.89 7.52 25.43
CA GLU A 438 35.20 6.45 24.71
C GLU A 438 34.31 5.63 25.66
N VAL A 439 33.02 5.57 25.37
CA VAL A 439 32.01 4.88 26.19
C VAL A 439 31.46 3.64 25.50
N ALA A 440 31.56 3.54 24.16
CA ALA A 440 31.08 2.39 23.42
C ALA A 440 31.80 2.21 22.08
N THR A 441 31.89 0.95 21.63
CA THR A 441 32.13 0.60 20.23
C THR A 441 30.89 -0.12 19.71
N VAL A 442 30.24 0.44 18.70
CA VAL A 442 29.01 -0.08 18.11
C VAL A 442 29.34 -0.76 16.79
N ARG A 443 28.89 -2.01 16.66
CA ARG A 443 28.90 -2.76 15.40
C ARG A 443 27.49 -2.79 14.84
N GLN A 444 27.36 -2.47 13.56
CA GLN A 444 26.13 -2.62 12.79
C GLN A 444 25.53 -4.03 12.91
N THR A 445 24.20 -4.10 13.00
CA THR A 445 23.46 -5.37 13.04
C THR A 445 22.75 -5.69 11.71
N ILE A 446 22.12 -4.69 11.06
CA ILE A 446 21.14 -4.95 9.99
C ILE A 446 21.37 -4.23 8.66
N GLY A 447 22.47 -3.50 8.49
CA GLY A 447 22.63 -2.73 7.26
C GLY A 447 23.06 -3.55 6.04
N LEU A 448 23.50 -2.85 5.01
CA LEU A 448 23.51 -3.35 3.64
C LEU A 448 24.85 -3.97 3.25
N ASP A 449 24.91 -5.30 3.16
CA ASP A 449 25.99 -5.99 2.45
C ASP A 449 25.82 -5.83 0.93
N LEU A 450 26.52 -4.85 0.35
CA LEU A 450 26.47 -4.50 -1.07
C LEU A 450 27.04 -5.61 -1.96
N GLN A 451 28.03 -6.38 -1.48
CA GLN A 451 28.60 -7.48 -2.25
C GLN A 451 27.60 -8.62 -2.38
N LYS A 452 27.00 -9.02 -1.25
CA LYS A 452 25.95 -10.03 -1.21
C LYS A 452 24.70 -9.61 -1.98
N GLN A 453 24.34 -8.33 -1.95
CA GLN A 453 23.23 -7.82 -2.74
C GLN A 453 23.47 -7.93 -4.24
N ARG A 454 24.63 -7.47 -4.73
CA ARG A 454 24.97 -7.55 -6.16
C ARG A 454 24.95 -9.01 -6.63
N THR A 455 25.49 -9.93 -5.84
CA THR A 455 25.45 -11.38 -6.16
C THR A 455 24.04 -11.96 -6.11
N GLN A 456 23.14 -11.38 -5.33
CA GLN A 456 21.72 -11.76 -5.26
C GLN A 456 20.83 -10.98 -6.24
N GLY A 457 21.39 -10.14 -7.11
CA GLY A 457 20.66 -9.41 -8.15
C GLY A 457 20.07 -8.06 -7.73
N ASP A 458 20.47 -7.52 -6.57
CA ASP A 458 20.17 -6.15 -6.16
C ASP A 458 21.35 -5.24 -6.50
N ASN A 459 21.14 -4.36 -7.48
CA ASN A 459 22.15 -3.41 -7.95
C ASN A 459 22.23 -2.13 -7.06
N GLY A 460 21.88 -2.24 -5.77
CA GLY A 460 21.94 -1.14 -4.80
C GLY A 460 20.69 -0.25 -4.77
N GLY A 461 19.52 -0.82 -5.10
CA GLY A 461 18.27 -0.06 -5.18
C GLY A 461 17.48 0.00 -3.87
N LEU A 462 17.71 -0.94 -2.95
CA LEU A 462 17.01 -1.00 -1.67
C LEU A 462 17.74 -0.17 -0.62
N LYS A 463 17.01 0.74 0.04
CA LYS A 463 17.54 1.51 1.16
C LYS A 463 17.76 0.60 2.38
N PRO A 464 18.86 0.79 3.12
CA PRO A 464 19.08 0.05 4.35
C PRO A 464 18.06 0.48 5.41
N MET A 465 17.72 -0.47 6.30
CA MET A 465 16.86 -0.18 7.44
C MET A 465 17.66 0.60 8.50
N TRP A 466 16.96 1.44 9.24
CA TRP A 466 17.53 2.17 10.37
C TRP A 466 17.53 1.28 11.64
N GLU A 467 18.61 1.32 12.41
CA GLU A 467 18.73 0.69 13.73
C GLU A 467 19.13 1.72 14.81
N THR A 468 18.82 1.40 16.07
CA THR A 468 19.14 2.26 17.22
C THR A 468 20.14 1.54 18.12
N ALA A 469 21.30 2.18 18.37
CA ALA A 469 22.21 1.79 19.43
C ALA A 469 21.84 2.54 20.71
N ILE A 470 21.81 1.83 21.84
CA ILE A 470 21.52 2.37 23.15
C ILE A 470 22.72 2.13 24.04
N ILE A 471 23.24 3.19 24.64
CA ILE A 471 24.30 3.15 25.64
C ILE A 471 23.63 3.43 26.99
N PRO A 472 23.59 2.44 27.91
CA PRO A 472 22.91 2.58 29.18
C PRO A 472 23.46 3.72 30.04
N ALA A 473 22.57 4.39 30.78
CA ALA A 473 22.92 5.48 31.70
C ALA A 473 24.07 5.15 32.66
N GLU A 474 24.17 3.90 33.14
CA GLU A 474 25.26 3.47 34.04
C GLU A 474 26.67 3.52 33.41
N ASN A 475 26.75 3.54 32.08
CA ASN A 475 28.01 3.64 31.34
C ASN A 475 28.34 5.07 30.90
N LEU A 476 27.54 6.05 31.31
CA LEU A 476 27.66 7.44 30.92
C LEU A 476 28.08 8.31 32.10
N PRO A 477 28.82 9.41 31.87
CA PRO A 477 29.04 10.41 32.91
C PRO A 477 27.72 11.08 33.30
N ALA A 478 27.66 11.61 34.54
CA ALA A 478 26.47 12.26 35.07
C ALA A 478 25.98 13.47 34.25
N GLU A 479 26.91 14.15 33.55
CA GLU A 479 26.61 15.26 32.64
C GLU A 479 27.18 14.96 31.26
N ILE A 480 26.33 15.06 30.23
CA ILE A 480 26.70 14.85 28.83
C ILE A 480 26.78 16.22 28.15
N ARG A 481 28.00 16.70 27.86
CA ARG A 481 28.29 18.00 27.22
C ARG A 481 28.59 17.85 25.74
N SER A 482 29.12 16.70 25.33
CA SER A 482 29.33 16.38 23.92
C SER A 482 29.21 14.89 23.67
N VAL A 483 28.73 14.54 22.48
CA VAL A 483 28.72 13.18 21.95
C VAL A 483 29.47 13.20 20.61
N GLU A 484 30.48 12.36 20.46
CA GLU A 484 31.20 12.17 19.21
C GLU A 484 30.97 10.75 18.69
N ILE A 485 30.58 10.65 17.41
CA ILE A 485 30.49 9.40 16.67
C ILE A 485 31.65 9.36 15.68
N THR A 486 32.57 8.42 15.82
CA THR A 486 33.69 8.25 14.89
C THR A 486 33.51 6.97 14.10
N HIS A 487 33.43 7.09 12.77
CA HIS A 487 33.41 5.92 11.89
C HIS A 487 34.79 5.24 11.89
N VAL A 488 34.83 3.96 12.26
CA VAL A 488 36.06 3.16 12.39
C VAL A 488 35.87 1.86 11.63
N SER A 489 35.96 1.95 10.30
CA SER A 489 35.86 0.77 9.44
C SER A 489 37.16 0.52 8.68
N ASN A 490 37.49 -0.76 8.54
CA ASN A 490 38.59 -1.25 7.71
C ASN A 490 38.12 -1.59 6.28
N ASP A 491 36.83 -1.39 5.98
CA ASP A 491 36.27 -1.48 4.64
C ASP A 491 36.27 -0.10 3.97
N PRO A 492 37.02 0.09 2.86
CA PRO A 492 37.12 1.38 2.18
C PRO A 492 35.79 1.85 1.58
N ASP A 493 34.84 0.93 1.33
CA ASP A 493 33.54 1.21 0.74
C ASP A 493 32.41 1.19 1.77
N SER A 494 32.73 1.04 3.06
CA SER A 494 31.73 1.15 4.12
C SER A 494 31.24 2.59 4.28
N ARG A 495 29.92 2.71 4.47
CA ARG A 495 29.21 3.96 4.68
C ARG A 495 28.43 3.86 5.97
N LEU A 496 28.51 4.90 6.79
CA LEU A 496 27.67 5.06 7.97
C LEU A 496 26.78 6.27 7.75
N PHE A 497 25.51 6.12 8.08
CA PHE A 497 24.51 7.19 8.06
C PHE A 497 24.01 7.36 9.49
N VAL A 498 24.23 8.52 10.09
CA VAL A 498 23.66 8.89 11.39
C VAL A 498 22.47 9.79 11.14
N ASN A 499 21.33 9.43 11.70
CA ASN A 499 20.09 10.18 11.60
C ASN A 499 19.93 11.15 12.77
N TRP A 500 20.12 10.67 14.01
CA TRP A 500 20.08 11.54 15.20
C TRP A 500 20.79 10.90 16.37
N VAL A 501 21.14 11.74 17.34
CA VAL A 501 21.55 11.35 18.70
C VAL A 501 20.48 11.81 19.68
N GLU A 502 20.03 10.95 20.59
CA GLU A 502 19.07 11.29 21.63
C GLU A 502 19.75 11.29 23.00
N VAL A 503 19.61 12.40 23.72
CA VAL A 503 20.13 12.59 25.08
C VAL A 503 18.98 13.13 25.94
N ALA A 504 18.67 12.44 27.04
CA ALA A 504 17.60 12.84 27.97
C ALA A 504 16.24 13.11 27.27
N GLY A 505 15.89 12.29 26.28
CA GLY A 505 14.65 12.41 25.51
C GLY A 505 14.64 13.51 24.43
N ARG A 506 15.76 14.23 24.22
CA ARG A 506 15.91 15.22 23.14
C ARG A 506 16.78 14.68 22.03
N ARG A 507 16.29 14.76 20.79
CA ARG A 507 17.01 14.37 19.58
C ARG A 507 17.80 15.54 18.99
N TYR A 508 19.03 15.26 18.59
CA TYR A 508 19.98 16.15 17.96
C TYR A 508 20.25 15.63 16.55
N PRO A 509 19.78 16.32 15.51
CA PRO A 509 20.01 15.91 14.13
C PRO A 509 21.42 16.29 13.67
N PRO A 510 21.95 15.67 12.60
CA PRO A 510 23.35 15.79 12.21
C PRO A 510 23.67 17.22 11.73
N GLN A 511 22.68 17.99 11.30
CA GLN A 511 22.87 19.38 10.89
C GLN A 511 23.35 20.27 12.03
N LEU A 512 23.10 19.92 13.30
CA LEU A 512 23.60 20.65 14.47
C LEU A 512 25.01 20.22 14.90
N SER A 513 25.60 19.22 14.23
CA SER A 513 26.91 18.70 14.55
C SER A 513 28.02 19.35 13.73
N ARG A 514 29.27 18.99 14.03
CA ARG A 514 30.47 19.38 13.26
C ARG A 514 31.37 18.18 13.01
N TRP A 515 31.99 18.14 11.83
CA TRP A 515 33.01 17.14 11.51
C TRP A 515 34.26 17.34 12.39
N SER A 516 34.93 16.25 12.74
CA SER A 516 36.18 16.22 13.49
C SER A 516 37.16 15.19 12.89
N PRO A 517 38.34 15.59 12.40
CA PRO A 517 38.73 16.98 12.21
C PRO A 517 37.88 17.63 11.09
N SER A 518 37.73 18.96 11.13
CA SER A 518 36.84 19.70 10.22
C SER A 518 37.31 19.71 8.76
N ASP A 519 38.57 19.40 8.52
CA ASP A 519 39.26 19.38 7.23
C ASP A 519 39.44 17.96 6.67
N ALA A 520 38.77 16.95 7.24
CA ALA A 520 38.83 15.59 6.74
C ALA A 520 38.44 15.51 5.25
N PRO A 521 39.04 14.60 4.45
CA PRO A 521 38.79 14.52 3.00
C PRO A 521 37.32 14.37 2.60
N CYS A 522 36.49 13.75 3.45
CA CYS A 522 35.06 13.60 3.22
C CYS A 522 34.18 14.59 4.00
N ALA A 523 34.75 15.61 4.66
CA ALA A 523 33.98 16.62 5.43
C ALA A 523 33.07 17.51 4.56
N GLY A 524 33.23 17.47 3.22
CA GLY A 524 32.31 18.09 2.27
C GLY A 524 30.98 17.35 2.07
N ALA A 525 30.85 16.13 2.61
CA ALA A 525 29.59 15.38 2.58
C ALA A 525 28.54 16.01 3.51
N PRO A 526 27.23 15.82 3.22
CA PRO A 526 26.18 16.19 4.15
C PRO A 526 26.44 15.57 5.54
N ARG A 527 26.22 16.37 6.59
CA ARG A 527 26.44 15.92 7.97
C ARG A 527 25.62 14.67 8.26
N GLY A 528 26.24 13.71 8.95
CA GLY A 528 25.65 12.40 9.21
C GLY A 528 25.95 11.35 8.15
N MET A 529 26.50 11.70 6.98
CA MET A 529 26.90 10.74 5.95
C MET A 529 28.43 10.53 5.95
N PHE A 530 28.88 9.46 6.60
CA PHE A 530 30.30 9.11 6.69
C PHE A 530 30.69 8.26 5.49
N TYR A 531 31.47 8.83 4.59
CA TYR A 531 32.10 8.13 3.45
C TYR A 531 33.59 7.84 3.68
N CYS A 532 34.12 8.23 4.85
CA CYS A 532 35.48 7.95 5.27
C CYS A 532 35.54 7.86 6.80
N ASN A 533 36.72 7.54 7.35
CA ASN A 533 36.92 7.52 8.81
C ASN A 533 37.08 8.95 9.32
N VAL A 534 36.00 9.48 9.90
CA VAL A 534 35.89 10.84 10.45
C VAL A 534 34.97 10.83 11.67
N GLY A 535 35.14 11.78 12.57
CA GLY A 535 34.28 12.03 13.73
C GLY A 535 33.17 13.03 13.43
N LEU A 536 31.99 12.85 14.04
CA LEU A 536 30.88 13.79 14.03
C LEU A 536 30.54 14.15 15.47
N VAL A 537 30.76 15.42 15.84
CA VAL A 537 30.62 15.90 17.21
C VAL A 537 29.32 16.68 17.35
N PHE A 538 28.48 16.25 18.28
CA PHE A 538 27.27 16.92 18.74
C PHE A 538 27.61 17.66 20.04
N ASP A 539 27.57 18.98 20.01
CA ASP A 539 27.73 19.81 21.20
C ASP A 539 26.35 19.89 21.92
N ILE A 540 26.25 19.30 23.11
CA ILE A 540 25.00 19.18 23.87
C ILE A 540 24.88 20.41 24.77
N ALA A 541 24.16 21.42 24.27
CA ALA A 541 23.87 22.62 25.05
C ALA A 541 22.81 22.36 26.14
N PRO A 542 22.83 23.11 27.26
CA PRO A 542 21.74 23.12 28.24
C PRO A 542 20.39 23.43 27.58
N PHE A 543 19.31 22.86 28.09
CA PHE A 543 17.98 22.96 27.49
C PHE A 543 17.41 24.38 27.61
N ASP A 544 17.29 25.07 26.47
CA ASP A 544 16.57 26.34 26.31
C ASP A 544 15.25 26.10 25.55
N THR A 545 14.13 26.26 26.25
CA THR A 545 12.78 26.04 25.73
C THR A 545 12.37 27.02 24.64
N GLN A 546 12.87 28.26 24.67
CA GLN A 546 12.52 29.28 23.68
C GLN A 546 13.27 29.04 22.37
N GLN A 547 14.56 28.72 22.45
CA GLN A 547 15.38 28.44 21.26
C GLN A 547 14.91 27.18 20.54
N ALA A 548 14.50 26.13 21.29
CA ALA A 548 13.98 24.89 20.72
C ALA A 548 12.75 25.10 19.83
N THR A 549 11.86 26.02 20.20
CA THR A 549 10.65 26.34 19.41
C THR A 549 11.00 27.02 18.07
N ILE A 550 12.06 27.84 18.06
CA ILE A 550 12.50 28.58 16.87
C ILE A 550 13.24 27.65 15.90
N ASP A 551 14.07 26.75 16.41
CA ASP A 551 14.83 25.80 15.58
C ASP A 551 13.89 24.79 14.88
N ASP A 552 12.82 24.37 15.56
CA ASP A 552 11.77 23.50 15.00
C ASP A 552 11.02 24.13 13.82
N LEU A 553 10.86 25.46 13.82
CA LEU A 553 10.21 26.20 12.74
C LEU A 553 11.13 26.44 11.54
N ARG A 554 12.45 26.36 11.73
CA ARG A 554 13.48 26.66 10.72
C ARG A 554 14.08 25.43 10.05
N ALA A 555 13.78 24.23 10.54
CA ALA A 555 14.24 23.01 9.89
C ALA A 555 13.77 22.95 8.43
N ASP A 556 14.73 22.81 7.50
CA ASP A 556 14.46 22.67 6.06
C ASP A 556 13.51 21.52 5.76
N HIS A 557 12.68 21.65 4.72
CA HIS A 557 11.67 20.65 4.38
C HIS A 557 12.22 19.43 3.60
N ASN A 558 13.51 19.41 3.25
CA ASN A 558 14.03 18.61 2.12
C ASN A 558 15.24 17.69 2.40
N SER A 559 15.60 17.35 3.64
CA SER A 559 16.61 16.30 3.86
C SER A 559 15.97 14.93 4.11
N HIS A 560 16.48 13.90 3.44
CA HIS A 560 16.15 12.49 3.64
C HIS A 560 16.65 11.94 5.01
N ILE A 561 16.58 12.77 6.05
CA ILE A 561 16.97 12.54 7.44
C ILE A 561 15.70 12.83 8.24
N GLU A 562 15.28 11.92 9.12
CA GLU A 562 14.05 12.09 9.91
C GLU A 562 14.16 13.41 10.70
N TYR A 563 13.35 14.39 10.33
CA TYR A 563 13.16 15.58 11.15
C TYR A 563 12.24 15.21 12.31
N THR A 564 12.82 14.88 13.46
CA THR A 564 12.13 15.16 14.72
C THR A 564 12.26 16.65 15.04
N THR A 565 11.53 17.46 14.29
CA THR A 565 10.86 18.60 14.92
C THR A 565 9.51 18.08 15.40
N ALA A 566 8.86 18.73 16.34
CA ALA A 566 7.59 18.32 16.94
C ALA A 566 6.38 18.26 15.95
N ARG A 567 6.60 18.00 14.65
CA ARG A 567 5.61 17.89 13.57
C ARG A 567 5.23 16.45 13.18
N LEU A 568 6.01 15.46 13.62
CA LEU A 568 5.71 14.02 13.46
C LEU A 568 5.98 13.25 14.75
N GLN A 569 5.72 13.87 15.91
CA GLN A 569 5.26 13.06 17.03
C GLN A 569 3.84 12.64 16.66
N SER A 570 3.67 11.46 16.04
CA SER A 570 2.42 10.77 16.30
C SER A 570 2.40 10.64 17.82
N LYS A 571 1.43 11.30 18.47
CA LYS A 571 1.27 11.26 19.93
C LYS A 571 1.22 9.83 20.46
N ASP A 572 0.92 8.90 19.57
CA ASP A 572 1.00 7.48 19.76
C ASP A 572 2.02 6.93 18.77
N VAL A 573 3.27 6.71 19.20
CA VAL A 573 3.99 5.53 18.68
C VAL A 573 3.19 4.38 19.25
N PHE A 574 2.18 3.94 18.48
CA PHE A 574 1.23 2.92 18.89
C PHE A 574 2.01 1.76 19.51
N ASP A 575 1.69 1.49 20.77
CA ASP A 575 2.22 0.37 21.52
C ASP A 575 2.02 -0.88 20.65
N ALA A 576 3.12 -1.55 20.32
CA ALA A 576 3.09 -2.68 19.39
C ALA A 576 2.03 -3.66 19.89
N ARG A 577 0.98 -3.89 19.09
CA ARG A 577 -0.08 -4.87 19.37
C ARG A 577 0.58 -6.14 19.88
N ALA A 578 0.29 -6.54 21.13
CA ALA A 578 0.82 -7.67 21.90
C ALA A 578 2.24 -8.12 21.49
N PRO A 579 3.27 -8.00 22.36
CA PRO A 579 4.66 -8.32 22.02
C PRO A 579 4.74 -9.60 21.20
N LEU A 580 5.34 -9.52 20.02
CA LEU A 580 5.45 -10.61 19.04
C LEU A 580 5.73 -11.99 19.69
N GLU A 581 6.52 -12.00 20.76
CA GLU A 581 6.83 -13.17 21.58
C GLU A 581 5.59 -13.83 22.20
N GLN A 582 4.68 -13.06 22.78
CA GLN A 582 3.40 -13.57 23.29
C GLN A 582 2.54 -14.16 22.17
N ALA A 583 2.59 -13.52 20.99
CA ALA A 583 1.91 -13.97 19.79
C ALA A 583 2.47 -15.33 19.31
N PHE A 584 3.80 -15.49 19.29
CA PHE A 584 4.48 -16.74 18.98
C PHE A 584 4.26 -17.83 20.02
N GLU A 585 4.26 -17.51 21.31
CA GLU A 585 3.98 -18.46 22.38
C GLU A 585 2.59 -19.07 22.23
N VAL A 586 1.57 -18.24 21.95
CA VAL A 586 0.20 -18.70 21.69
C VAL A 586 0.15 -19.60 20.45
N MET A 587 0.85 -19.24 19.37
CA MET A 587 0.91 -20.08 18.16
C MET A 587 1.61 -21.42 18.44
N MET A 588 2.78 -21.40 19.08
CA MET A 588 3.58 -22.59 19.41
C MET A 588 2.84 -23.53 20.36
N ALA A 589 2.12 -23.00 21.34
CA ALA A 589 1.31 -23.78 22.28
C ALA A 589 0.19 -24.57 21.58
N ARG A 590 -0.37 -24.04 20.48
CA ARG A 590 -1.44 -24.69 19.70
C ARG A 590 -0.94 -25.69 18.66
N VAL A 591 0.32 -25.58 18.22
CA VAL A 591 0.92 -26.49 17.23
C VAL A 591 1.29 -27.86 17.83
N GLY A 592 1.25 -28.00 19.16
CA GLY A 592 1.68 -29.21 19.85
C GLY A 592 3.21 -29.29 19.80
N GLY A 593 3.87 -28.88 20.89
CA GLY A 593 5.31 -28.69 20.94
C GLY A 593 6.11 -29.86 20.37
N GLY A 594 7.00 -29.57 19.40
CA GLY A 594 8.09 -30.50 19.09
C GLY A 594 8.83 -30.39 17.75
N SER A 595 8.30 -29.81 16.66
CA SER A 595 8.98 -29.98 15.34
C SER A 595 9.08 -28.80 14.37
N ILE A 596 8.54 -27.61 14.69
CA ILE A 596 8.60 -26.44 13.79
C ILE A 596 9.42 -25.31 14.45
N SER A 597 10.40 -24.77 13.73
CA SER A 597 11.16 -23.59 14.17
C SER A 597 10.31 -22.32 14.08
N ARG A 598 10.66 -21.29 14.86
CA ARG A 598 9.95 -20.00 14.85
C ARG A 598 9.89 -19.38 13.45
N GLU A 599 10.98 -19.47 12.69
CA GLU A 599 11.07 -18.94 11.33
C GLU A 599 10.16 -19.70 10.36
N ASN A 600 10.08 -21.03 10.51
CA ASN A 600 9.19 -21.86 9.70
C ASN A 600 7.73 -21.59 10.03
N LEU A 601 7.39 -21.42 11.31
CA LEU A 601 6.04 -21.05 11.75
C LEU A 601 5.64 -19.67 11.19
N ALA A 602 6.52 -18.68 11.32
CA ALA A 602 6.32 -17.33 10.78
C ALA A 602 6.15 -17.35 9.25
N GLY A 603 6.98 -18.15 8.56
CA GLY A 603 6.89 -18.33 7.11
C GLY A 603 5.58 -18.98 6.68
N GLN A 604 5.14 -20.05 7.34
CA GLN A 604 3.84 -20.68 7.06
C GLN A 604 2.67 -19.73 7.35
N TRP A 605 2.78 -18.93 8.42
CA TRP A 605 1.80 -17.91 8.79
C TRP A 605 1.67 -16.82 7.74
N LEU A 606 2.80 -16.23 7.31
CA LEU A 606 2.85 -15.21 6.26
C LEU A 606 2.31 -15.74 4.92
N LEU A 607 2.57 -17.01 4.60
CA LEU A 607 2.16 -17.65 3.35
C LEU A 607 0.76 -18.26 3.39
N ALA A 608 -0.01 -18.07 4.48
CA ALA A 608 -1.36 -18.59 4.63
C ALA A 608 -1.45 -20.13 4.49
N ARG A 609 -0.36 -20.86 4.78
CA ARG A 609 -0.34 -22.32 4.69
C ARG A 609 -0.95 -22.94 5.94
N PRO A 610 -1.72 -24.04 5.85
CA PRO A 610 -2.24 -24.73 7.03
C PRO A 610 -1.11 -25.02 8.01
N VAL A 611 -1.18 -24.42 9.20
CA VAL A 611 -0.12 -24.54 10.23
C VAL A 611 -0.01 -25.99 10.72
N LEU A 612 -1.07 -26.78 10.51
CA LEU A 612 -1.20 -28.16 10.97
C LEU A 612 -0.92 -29.23 9.89
N SER A 613 -0.46 -28.87 8.69
CA SER A 613 -0.01 -29.88 7.72
C SER A 613 1.42 -30.32 8.03
N ALA A 614 1.56 -31.21 9.02
CA ALA A 614 2.72 -32.07 9.11
C ALA A 614 2.90 -32.76 7.75
N ARG A 615 4.02 -32.45 7.06
CA ARG A 615 4.29 -32.67 5.62
C ARG A 615 3.79 -31.56 4.70
N ALA A 616 4.50 -30.43 4.71
CA ALA A 616 4.82 -29.81 3.42
C ALA A 616 5.70 -30.79 2.62
N GLU A 617 5.09 -31.76 1.94
CA GLU A 617 5.78 -32.40 0.82
C GLU A 617 6.26 -31.28 -0.10
N LYS A 618 7.54 -31.31 -0.49
CA LYS A 618 8.00 -30.52 -1.64
C LYS A 618 6.96 -30.71 -2.73
N PRO A 619 6.48 -29.65 -3.41
CA PRO A 619 5.55 -29.83 -4.50
C PRO A 619 6.15 -30.88 -5.44
N ALA A 620 5.45 -32.00 -5.62
CA ALA A 620 5.80 -32.94 -6.65
C ALA A 620 5.81 -32.14 -7.95
N LEU A 621 6.94 -32.18 -8.66
CA LEU A 621 7.02 -31.67 -10.02
C LEU A 621 5.86 -32.31 -10.78
N VAL A 622 4.84 -31.53 -11.11
CA VAL A 622 3.73 -32.00 -11.93
C VAL A 622 4.37 -32.48 -13.24
N PRO A 623 4.23 -33.76 -13.62
CA PRO A 623 4.70 -34.21 -14.91
C PRO A 623 3.94 -33.43 -15.96
N SER A 624 4.67 -32.81 -16.88
CA SER A 624 4.15 -32.09 -18.03
C SER A 624 3.01 -32.88 -18.69
N VAL A 625 1.78 -32.40 -18.54
CA VAL A 625 0.67 -32.85 -19.38
C VAL A 625 0.89 -32.20 -20.73
N ALA A 626 1.23 -33.03 -21.72
CA ALA A 626 1.45 -32.61 -23.09
C ALA A 626 0.24 -31.81 -23.61
N GLN A 627 0.42 -30.50 -23.77
CA GLN A 627 -0.47 -29.69 -24.57
C GLN A 627 -0.30 -30.08 -26.05
N PRO A 628 -1.36 -30.04 -26.88
CA PRO A 628 -1.24 -30.33 -28.30
C PRO A 628 -0.24 -29.37 -28.96
N VAL A 629 0.76 -29.95 -29.59
CA VAL A 629 1.83 -29.27 -30.32
C VAL A 629 1.23 -28.46 -31.47
N VAL A 630 1.16 -27.14 -31.32
CA VAL A 630 1.07 -26.24 -32.46
C VAL A 630 2.46 -26.19 -33.09
N GLN A 631 2.59 -26.70 -34.32
CA GLN A 631 3.88 -26.76 -35.01
C GLN A 631 4.48 -25.36 -35.17
N PRO A 632 5.76 -25.15 -34.82
CA PRO A 632 6.45 -23.92 -35.14
C PRO A 632 6.71 -23.85 -36.64
N ILE A 633 6.29 -22.76 -37.28
CA ILE A 633 6.73 -22.40 -38.62
C ILE A 633 8.24 -22.15 -38.54
N ALA A 634 9.02 -23.06 -39.10
CA ALA A 634 10.47 -22.95 -39.15
C ALA A 634 10.89 -21.87 -40.15
N MET A 635 11.49 -20.78 -39.66
CA MET A 635 12.41 -19.97 -40.46
C MET A 635 13.84 -20.41 -40.14
N THR A 636 14.41 -21.21 -41.05
CA THR A 636 15.83 -21.55 -41.07
C THR A 636 16.67 -20.30 -41.27
N MET A 637 17.51 -19.95 -40.29
CA MET A 637 18.59 -18.98 -40.46
C MET A 637 19.89 -19.71 -40.83
N GLN A 638 20.44 -19.42 -42.01
CA GLN A 638 21.80 -19.80 -42.39
C GLN A 638 22.83 -18.87 -41.71
N PRO A 639 24.04 -19.36 -41.39
CA PRO A 639 25.06 -18.56 -40.72
C PRO A 639 25.85 -17.72 -41.73
N VAL A 640 25.88 -16.39 -41.52
CA VAL A 640 26.78 -15.50 -42.28
C VAL A 640 27.57 -14.62 -41.31
N GLY A 641 28.87 -14.90 -41.25
CA GLY A 641 29.95 -13.93 -41.44
C GLY A 641 30.03 -12.71 -40.52
N LYS A 642 31.12 -12.66 -39.73
CA LYS A 642 31.66 -11.46 -39.09
C LYS A 642 31.81 -10.31 -40.08
N THR A 643 31.05 -9.23 -39.90
CA THR A 643 31.44 -7.79 -40.04
C THR A 643 30.19 -6.89 -40.03
N GLY A 644 30.18 -5.86 -39.15
CA GLY A 644 29.26 -4.72 -39.24
C GLY A 644 28.20 -4.58 -38.11
N ASP A 645 28.64 -4.37 -36.87
CA ASP A 645 27.78 -4.35 -35.66
C ASP A 645 27.27 -2.95 -35.23
N ALA A 646 27.28 -1.94 -36.10
CA ALA A 646 26.85 -0.58 -35.73
C ALA A 646 25.44 -0.21 -36.26
N GLU A 647 25.02 -0.70 -37.43
CA GLU A 647 23.75 -0.28 -38.05
C GLU A 647 22.54 -1.15 -37.67
N ARG A 648 22.73 -2.42 -37.30
CA ARG A 648 21.62 -3.30 -36.87
C ARG A 648 21.08 -2.99 -35.46
N SER A 649 21.92 -2.41 -34.60
CA SER A 649 21.47 -1.91 -33.29
C SER A 649 20.57 -0.69 -33.44
N SER A 650 20.77 0.16 -34.46
CA SER A 650 19.85 1.26 -34.78
C SER A 650 18.50 0.73 -35.23
N ALA A 651 18.44 -0.25 -36.13
CA ALA A 651 17.16 -0.78 -36.60
C ALA A 651 16.34 -1.50 -35.50
N LEU A 652 16.99 -2.18 -34.55
CA LEU A 652 16.30 -2.79 -33.40
C LEU A 652 15.88 -1.73 -32.37
N ILE A 653 16.69 -0.69 -32.14
CA ILE A 653 16.34 0.45 -31.30
C ILE A 653 15.19 1.24 -31.95
N ASP A 654 15.16 1.39 -33.27
CA ASP A 654 14.11 2.09 -34.01
C ASP A 654 12.82 1.24 -34.13
N LEU A 655 12.92 -0.11 -34.10
CA LEU A 655 11.77 -1.01 -33.98
C LEU A 655 11.21 -1.02 -32.55
N ILE A 656 12.06 -0.97 -31.53
CA ILE A 656 11.64 -0.79 -30.13
C ILE A 656 11.02 0.61 -29.95
N ARG A 657 11.60 1.63 -30.59
CA ARG A 657 11.08 3.00 -30.57
C ARG A 657 9.73 3.06 -31.30
N SER A 658 9.57 2.41 -32.46
CA SER A 658 8.30 2.38 -33.21
C SER A 658 7.20 1.55 -32.53
N MET A 659 7.54 0.59 -31.66
CA MET A 659 6.57 -0.08 -30.77
C MET A 659 6.15 0.79 -29.56
N THR A 660 6.89 1.86 -29.26
CA THR A 660 6.62 2.77 -28.12
C THR A 660 6.13 4.15 -28.53
N THR A 661 6.05 4.46 -29.82
CA THR A 661 5.66 5.79 -30.33
C THR A 661 4.43 5.78 -31.24
N ASP A 662 3.55 4.77 -31.16
CA ASP A 662 2.21 4.91 -31.73
C ASP A 662 1.38 5.86 -30.85
N PRO A 663 1.02 7.07 -31.32
CA PRO A 663 0.24 8.03 -30.55
C PRO A 663 -1.20 7.57 -30.28
N GLN A 664 -1.65 6.43 -30.83
CA GLN A 664 -2.99 5.88 -30.59
C GLN A 664 -3.11 4.99 -29.35
N TYR A 665 -2.01 4.69 -28.64
CA TYR A 665 -2.04 3.82 -27.43
C TYR A 665 -1.60 4.50 -26.12
N ASN A 666 -1.22 5.78 -26.16
CA ASN A 666 -0.97 6.61 -24.96
C ASN A 666 -2.01 7.72 -24.78
N LEU A 667 -3.14 7.62 -25.50
CA LEU A 667 -4.38 8.33 -25.21
C LEU A 667 -5.53 7.33 -25.35
N LYS A 668 -5.68 6.53 -24.29
CA LYS A 668 -6.90 5.95 -23.74
C LYS A 668 -6.54 5.38 -22.37
#